data_AF-A0A0M3QJL9-F1
#
_entry.id   AF-A0A0M3QJL9-F1
#
_cell.length_a   1.000
_cell.length_b   1.000
_cell.length_c   1.000
_cell.angle_alpha   90.00
_cell.angle_beta   90.00
_cell.angle_gamma   90.00
#
_symmetry.space_group_name_H-M   'P 1'
#
loop_
_entity.id
_entity.type
_entity.pdbx_description
1 polymer ?
#
loop_
_entity_poly.entity_id
_entity_poly.type
_entity_poly.pdbx_seq_one_letter_code
_entity_poly.pdbx_strand_id
1 'polypeptide(L)'
;MANAEHSVRGSATADSRIGAARAALWLFAAVLAVRQTAAVLTSPPGERLTDLGTWIGENGVLHVPGSLYDEGRFTGTPFAGLVLKPLARSAEQSLGVAWTFGTLLLVVALGLVAARALPIPVSRRSTLLAAPVAISLLMLSLPVRNSFHLGQTSIIPVLLVLLGCLAVRSERPAGLLIGIGAALQPTVLLFAPLLWFTGRRRAAVTAAGSFAALSALAWAAMPGDSWAYWVHHVAGAGLGESPDSLANQSLHGALLRFGLEGPLEIAVFSLLAAAVVFFGLRRAVRYAQDGQLLLAVALTGCVAVAVSPTAWQHQLLWVLLAVVGRVGRRASDRMLWPVLVVLAITLPGKMLLPNLTVLHPVRDNVLLVAALAAACAVPFLKLDSPYFRRPVPTQYAAPAPARWARVPLLPFWRRVLSRPNLLLELLVIRVGYSVYSHIRAAATGSVGAAEEHARQIHSVEGALGIDIEHWVNQAVVRTEWLEAFFNFYYTSFHFVVPLSILGVLYVRRPSDYRWARASLAFATVLALLGFWLYPLAPPRLMPGMGFIDTVHGPQDLANPDYGAMTAVTNQYAAMPSLHFGWSLWCGLVVLVLAPKLWMKLLALLHPLFTVCAIVATANHWVLDAVGGAAVVGAGFGLTYVLAGRRKLLIPARSVPSARSAHDADDKETAAARV
;
A
#
# COMPACT_ATOMS: atom_id res chain seq x y z
N MET A 1 -10.49 -48.62 8.86
CA MET A 1 -10.38 -48.19 7.45
C MET A 1 -11.05 -46.84 7.13
N ALA A 2 -12.11 -46.41 7.83
CA ALA A 2 -12.80 -45.13 7.57
C ALA A 2 -11.98 -43.83 7.80
N ASN A 3 -10.98 -43.83 8.69
CA ASN A 3 -10.11 -42.65 8.93
C ASN A 3 -9.08 -42.40 7.81
N ALA A 4 -8.73 -43.42 7.02
CA ALA A 4 -7.76 -43.27 5.92
C ALA A 4 -8.42 -42.62 4.68
N GLU A 5 -9.65 -42.98 4.36
CA GLU A 5 -10.37 -42.45 3.19
C GLU A 5 -10.78 -40.97 3.33
N HIS A 6 -11.13 -40.53 4.54
CA HIS A 6 -11.39 -39.10 4.81
C HIS A 6 -10.12 -38.25 4.73
N SER A 7 -8.96 -38.79 5.11
CA SER A 7 -7.66 -38.10 4.95
C SER A 7 -7.29 -37.95 3.47
N VAL A 8 -7.51 -38.99 2.65
CA VAL A 8 -7.20 -38.99 1.22
C VAL A 8 -8.14 -38.07 0.42
N ARG A 9 -9.45 -38.03 0.74
CA ARG A 9 -10.38 -37.07 0.13
C ARG A 9 -10.08 -35.62 0.54
N GLY A 10 -9.65 -35.41 1.79
CA GLY A 10 -9.20 -34.10 2.27
C GLY A 10 -7.93 -33.59 1.58
N SER A 11 -6.97 -34.47 1.26
CA SER A 11 -5.74 -34.09 0.56
C SER A 11 -5.98 -33.80 -0.93
N ALA A 12 -6.80 -34.60 -1.62
CA ALA A 12 -7.12 -34.39 -3.04
C ALA A 12 -7.84 -33.05 -3.29
N THR A 13 -8.75 -32.65 -2.41
CA THR A 13 -9.46 -31.37 -2.49
C THR A 13 -8.60 -30.16 -2.10
N ALA A 14 -7.64 -30.34 -1.19
CA ALA A 14 -6.67 -29.29 -0.88
C ALA A 14 -5.69 -29.06 -2.04
N ASP A 15 -5.23 -30.14 -2.69
CA ASP A 15 -4.34 -30.07 -3.83
C ASP A 15 -5.02 -29.46 -5.07
N SER A 16 -6.29 -29.79 -5.33
CA SER A 16 -7.06 -29.16 -6.41
C SER A 16 -7.26 -27.66 -6.20
N ARG A 17 -7.53 -27.22 -4.95
CA ARG A 17 -7.61 -25.79 -4.59
C ARG A 17 -6.30 -25.05 -4.77
N ILE A 18 -5.16 -25.67 -4.42
CA ILE A 18 -3.84 -25.08 -4.63
C ILE A 18 -3.53 -25.00 -6.13
N GLY A 19 -3.91 -26.03 -6.91
CA GLY A 19 -3.82 -26.02 -8.37
C GLY A 19 -4.61 -24.88 -9.01
N ALA A 20 -5.88 -24.73 -8.63
CA ALA A 20 -6.74 -23.64 -9.11
C ALA A 20 -6.20 -22.25 -8.72
N ALA A 21 -5.75 -22.08 -7.47
CA ALA A 21 -5.14 -20.83 -7.01
C ALA A 21 -3.85 -20.49 -7.77
N ARG A 22 -3.01 -21.51 -8.05
CA ARG A 22 -1.80 -21.35 -8.86
C ARG A 22 -2.14 -20.94 -10.29
N ALA A 23 -3.11 -21.59 -10.92
CA ALA A 23 -3.56 -21.26 -12.28
C ALA A 23 -4.11 -19.82 -12.33
N ALA A 24 -4.96 -19.44 -11.37
CA ALA A 24 -5.50 -18.08 -11.26
C ALA A 24 -4.41 -17.02 -11.09
N LEU A 25 -3.36 -17.29 -10.29
CA LEU A 25 -2.25 -16.36 -10.11
C LEU A 25 -1.37 -16.24 -11.37
N TRP A 26 -1.14 -17.33 -12.11
CA TRP A 26 -0.44 -17.27 -13.39
C TRP A 26 -1.26 -16.54 -14.46
N LEU A 27 -2.58 -16.77 -14.50
CA LEU A 27 -3.48 -16.01 -15.37
C LEU A 27 -3.44 -14.52 -15.01
N PHE A 28 -3.48 -14.19 -13.72
CA PHE A 28 -3.37 -12.80 -13.27
C PHE A 28 -2.03 -12.18 -13.67
N ALA A 29 -0.91 -12.89 -13.50
CA ALA A 29 0.40 -12.45 -13.96
C ALA A 29 0.44 -12.25 -15.49
N ALA A 30 -0.19 -13.14 -16.27
CA ALA A 30 -0.28 -13.02 -17.72
C ALA A 30 -1.13 -11.81 -18.13
N VAL A 31 -2.28 -11.57 -17.48
CA VAL A 31 -3.12 -10.39 -17.72
C VAL A 31 -2.35 -9.10 -17.41
N LEU A 32 -1.58 -9.07 -16.32
CA LEU A 32 -0.72 -7.92 -16.01
C LEU A 32 0.36 -7.71 -17.07
N ALA A 33 1.01 -8.77 -17.54
CA ALA A 33 2.01 -8.69 -18.60
C ALA A 33 1.40 -8.14 -19.90
N VAL A 34 0.26 -8.70 -20.34
CA VAL A 34 -0.47 -8.22 -21.52
C VAL A 34 -0.88 -6.76 -21.35
N ARG A 35 -1.40 -6.37 -20.19
CA ARG A 35 -1.76 -4.98 -19.90
C ARG A 35 -0.56 -4.04 -20.00
N GLN A 36 0.58 -4.40 -19.42
CA GLN A 36 1.78 -3.55 -19.46
C GLN A 36 2.34 -3.43 -20.87
N THR A 37 2.42 -4.54 -21.60
CA THR A 37 2.84 -4.54 -23.00
C THR A 37 1.89 -3.73 -23.87
N ALA A 38 0.58 -3.91 -23.72
CA ALA A 38 -0.42 -3.13 -24.44
C ALA A 38 -0.28 -1.64 -24.12
N ALA A 39 -0.19 -1.26 -22.84
CA ALA A 39 -0.04 0.13 -22.43
C ALA A 39 1.15 0.82 -23.11
N VAL A 40 2.32 0.17 -23.16
CA VAL A 40 3.51 0.74 -23.83
C VAL A 40 3.34 0.78 -25.34
N LEU A 41 2.81 -0.28 -25.96
CA LEU A 41 2.73 -0.38 -27.42
C LEU A 41 1.62 0.49 -28.02
N THR A 42 0.54 0.76 -27.28
CA THR A 42 -0.55 1.66 -27.72
C THR A 42 -0.27 3.13 -27.43
N SER A 43 0.68 3.44 -26.56
CA SER A 43 1.08 4.82 -26.29
C SER A 43 1.77 5.45 -27.52
N PRO A 44 1.56 6.76 -27.77
CA PRO A 44 2.26 7.50 -28.82
C PRO A 44 3.79 7.39 -28.68
N PRO A 45 4.56 7.40 -29.79
CA PRO A 45 6.03 7.26 -29.77
C PRO A 45 6.77 8.23 -28.83
N GLY A 46 6.26 9.44 -28.59
CA GLY A 46 6.86 10.41 -27.66
C GLY A 46 6.46 10.27 -26.18
N GLU A 47 5.45 9.43 -25.88
CA GLU A 47 4.95 9.21 -24.51
C GLU A 47 5.37 7.86 -23.94
N ARG A 48 5.96 6.98 -24.76
CA ARG A 48 6.46 5.67 -24.35
C ARG A 48 7.98 5.65 -24.33
N LEU A 49 8.54 4.87 -23.42
CA LEU A 49 9.99 4.64 -23.31
C LEU A 49 10.78 5.95 -23.34
N THR A 50 10.32 6.97 -22.60
CA THR A 50 10.75 8.37 -22.77
C THR A 50 12.26 8.55 -22.68
N ASP A 51 12.91 7.95 -21.69
CA ASP A 51 14.37 8.06 -21.52
C ASP A 51 15.10 7.29 -22.62
N LEU A 52 14.63 6.08 -22.97
CA LEU A 52 15.20 5.31 -24.07
C LEU A 52 15.10 6.06 -25.40
N GLY A 53 13.99 6.76 -25.64
CA GLY A 53 13.80 7.66 -26.79
C GLY A 53 14.80 8.82 -26.77
N THR A 54 15.07 9.43 -25.61
CA THR A 54 16.13 10.46 -25.51
C THR A 54 17.54 9.92 -25.72
N TRP A 55 17.77 8.62 -25.54
CA TRP A 55 19.09 8.01 -25.69
C TRP A 55 19.34 7.49 -27.10
N ILE A 56 18.34 6.82 -27.68
CA ILE A 56 18.46 6.01 -28.91
C ILE A 56 17.50 6.49 -30.03
N GLY A 57 16.61 7.45 -29.77
CA GLY A 57 15.77 8.04 -30.83
C GLY A 57 16.60 8.74 -31.90
N GLU A 58 15.94 9.21 -32.97
CA GLU A 58 16.61 9.84 -34.12
C GLU A 58 17.58 10.98 -33.74
N ASN A 59 17.24 11.74 -32.69
CA ASN A 59 18.06 12.81 -32.12
C ASN A 59 18.64 12.44 -30.74
N GLY A 60 18.79 11.15 -30.45
CA GLY A 60 19.20 10.64 -29.17
C GLY A 60 20.68 10.92 -28.88
N VAL A 61 21.02 11.11 -27.61
CA VAL A 61 22.39 11.43 -27.17
C VAL A 61 23.44 10.38 -27.54
N LEU A 62 23.03 9.14 -27.90
CA LEU A 62 23.95 8.11 -28.37
C LEU A 62 24.24 8.17 -29.89
N HIS A 63 23.46 8.96 -30.65
CA HIS A 63 23.68 9.22 -32.09
C HIS A 63 24.52 10.46 -32.35
N VAL A 64 24.33 11.49 -31.52
CA VAL A 64 24.94 12.79 -31.74
C VAL A 64 26.45 12.73 -31.44
N PRO A 65 27.31 13.24 -32.34
CA PRO A 65 28.73 13.40 -32.05
C PRO A 65 28.90 14.46 -30.95
N GLY A 66 29.31 14.05 -29.75
CA GLY A 66 29.44 14.91 -28.57
C GLY A 66 29.62 14.09 -27.29
N SER A 67 29.68 14.76 -26.13
CA SER A 67 29.69 14.05 -24.84
C SER A 67 28.27 13.60 -24.48
N LEU A 68 28.15 12.45 -23.81
CA LEU A 68 26.88 11.87 -23.37
C LEU A 68 26.12 12.79 -22.40
N TYR A 69 26.84 13.68 -21.72
CA TYR A 69 26.33 14.46 -20.59
C TYR A 69 26.10 15.94 -20.91
N ASP A 70 26.40 16.38 -22.13
CA ASP A 70 26.31 17.81 -22.50
C ASP A 70 24.87 18.35 -22.39
N GLU A 71 23.86 17.51 -22.68
CA GLU A 71 22.44 17.86 -22.53
C GLU A 71 21.86 17.50 -21.15
N GLY A 72 22.63 16.83 -20.28
CA GLY A 72 22.16 16.33 -18.98
C GLY A 72 21.07 15.24 -19.03
N ARG A 73 20.70 14.76 -20.22
CA ARG A 73 19.60 13.79 -20.43
C ARG A 73 20.02 12.33 -20.19
N PHE A 74 21.30 12.00 -20.36
CA PHE A 74 21.81 10.67 -20.04
C PHE A 74 22.17 10.57 -18.56
N THR A 75 21.59 9.59 -17.87
CA THR A 75 21.79 9.37 -16.43
C THR A 75 22.58 8.09 -16.11
N GLY A 76 22.90 7.28 -17.12
CA GLY A 76 23.67 6.05 -16.98
C GLY A 76 25.16 6.29 -16.78
N THR A 77 25.91 5.23 -16.47
CA THR A 77 27.38 5.29 -16.43
C THR A 77 27.98 5.36 -17.85
N PRO A 78 29.24 5.80 -18.00
CA PRO A 78 29.93 5.74 -19.29
C PRO A 78 29.98 4.30 -19.86
N PHE A 79 30.13 3.31 -18.99
CA PHE A 79 30.05 1.90 -19.37
C PHE A 79 28.67 1.51 -19.90
N ALA A 80 27.58 1.97 -19.27
CA ALA A 80 26.23 1.77 -19.79
C ALA A 80 26.06 2.44 -21.16
N GLY A 81 26.59 3.66 -21.34
CA GLY A 81 26.61 4.35 -22.65
C GLY A 81 27.30 3.51 -23.72
N LEU A 82 28.47 2.95 -23.42
CA LEU A 82 29.21 2.06 -24.33
C LEU A 82 28.44 0.80 -24.71
N VAL A 83 27.75 0.17 -23.75
CA VAL A 83 26.94 -1.03 -23.99
C VAL A 83 25.69 -0.73 -24.81
N LEU A 84 25.09 0.45 -24.62
CA LEU A 84 23.87 0.86 -25.32
C LEU A 84 24.14 1.45 -26.71
N LYS A 85 25.32 2.03 -26.95
CA LYS A 85 25.69 2.67 -28.22
C LYS A 85 25.48 1.79 -29.47
N PRO A 86 25.78 0.48 -29.48
CA PRO A 86 25.47 -0.39 -30.61
C PRO A 86 23.98 -0.52 -30.91
N LEU A 87 23.12 -0.43 -29.88
CA LEU A 87 21.66 -0.52 -30.03
C LEU A 87 21.05 0.74 -30.67
N ALA A 88 21.80 1.85 -30.67
CA ALA A 88 21.40 3.10 -31.31
C ALA A 88 21.10 2.91 -32.80
N ARG A 89 21.83 2.03 -33.49
CA ARG A 89 21.69 1.82 -34.94
C ARG A 89 20.44 1.03 -35.36
N SER A 90 19.59 0.61 -34.43
CA SER A 90 18.40 -0.20 -34.72
C SER A 90 17.16 0.68 -34.90
N ALA A 91 16.26 0.30 -35.82
CA ALA A 91 15.03 1.05 -36.09
C ALA A 91 14.17 1.18 -34.82
N GLU A 92 13.80 2.43 -34.47
CA GLU A 92 13.15 2.82 -33.21
C GLU A 92 11.90 1.97 -32.87
N GLN A 93 11.08 1.65 -33.89
CA GLN A 93 9.87 0.82 -33.70
C GLN A 93 10.19 -0.64 -33.33
N SER A 94 11.18 -1.25 -33.98
CA SER A 94 11.60 -2.62 -33.66
C SER A 94 12.27 -2.69 -32.30
N LEU A 95 13.02 -1.64 -31.94
CA LEU A 95 13.66 -1.53 -30.63
C LEU A 95 12.65 -1.37 -29.51
N GLY A 96 11.60 -0.55 -29.67
CA GLY A 96 10.58 -0.37 -28.64
C GLY A 96 9.84 -1.67 -28.29
N VAL A 97 9.52 -2.48 -29.30
CA VAL A 97 8.91 -3.81 -29.11
C VAL A 97 9.90 -4.75 -28.41
N ALA A 98 11.12 -4.87 -28.94
CA ALA A 98 12.15 -5.75 -28.38
C ALA A 98 12.50 -5.38 -26.93
N TRP A 99 12.59 -4.08 -26.63
CA TRP A 99 12.86 -3.56 -25.29
C TRP A 99 11.73 -3.91 -24.33
N THR A 100 10.47 -3.69 -24.73
CA THR A 100 9.30 -4.02 -23.92
C THR A 100 9.27 -5.50 -23.55
N PHE A 101 9.44 -6.39 -24.54
CA PHE A 101 9.50 -7.84 -24.28
C PHE A 101 10.74 -8.24 -23.48
N GLY A 102 11.88 -7.60 -23.73
CA GLY A 102 13.12 -7.78 -22.96
C GLY A 102 12.94 -7.43 -21.49
N THR A 103 12.38 -6.26 -21.17
CA THR A 103 12.04 -5.83 -19.81
C THR A 103 11.07 -6.81 -19.15
N LEU A 104 10.05 -7.28 -19.88
CA LEU A 104 9.11 -8.28 -19.36
C LEU A 104 9.83 -9.60 -18.99
N LEU A 105 10.71 -10.10 -19.86
CA LEU A 105 11.50 -11.29 -19.58
C LEU A 105 12.44 -11.11 -18.38
N LEU A 106 13.06 -9.94 -18.24
CA LEU A 106 13.89 -9.59 -17.09
C LEU A 106 13.09 -9.61 -15.78
N VAL A 107 11.87 -9.06 -15.78
CA VAL A 107 11.00 -9.10 -14.59
C VAL A 107 10.57 -10.53 -14.26
N VAL A 108 10.23 -11.34 -15.26
CA VAL A 108 9.90 -12.76 -15.05
C VAL A 108 11.10 -13.50 -14.47
N ALA A 109 12.29 -13.32 -15.04
CA ALA A 109 13.52 -13.92 -14.53
C ALA A 109 13.80 -13.50 -13.07
N LEU A 110 13.69 -12.21 -12.77
CA LEU A 110 13.86 -11.67 -11.43
C LEU A 110 12.87 -12.30 -10.43
N GLY A 111 11.59 -12.37 -10.80
CA GLY A 111 10.54 -12.97 -9.98
C GLY A 111 10.78 -14.47 -9.73
N LEU A 112 11.26 -15.21 -10.74
CA LEU A 112 11.60 -16.62 -10.61
C LEU A 112 12.82 -16.85 -9.70
N VAL A 113 13.86 -16.01 -9.81
CA VAL A 113 15.04 -16.09 -8.94
C VAL A 113 14.66 -15.77 -7.49
N ALA A 114 13.91 -14.68 -7.27
CA ALA A 114 13.45 -14.30 -5.94
C ALA A 114 12.54 -15.37 -5.30
N ALA A 115 11.62 -15.95 -6.08
CA ALA A 115 10.73 -17.01 -5.60
C ALA A 115 11.46 -18.29 -5.18
N ARG A 116 12.55 -18.63 -5.87
CA ARG A 116 13.40 -19.79 -5.52
C ARG A 116 14.26 -19.54 -4.28
N ALA A 117 14.55 -18.29 -3.96
CA ALA A 117 15.45 -17.90 -2.87
C ALA A 117 14.73 -17.56 -1.55
N LEU A 118 13.46 -17.93 -1.41
CA LEU A 118 12.71 -17.71 -0.17
C LEU A 118 13.37 -18.40 1.04
N PRO A 119 13.38 -17.76 2.23
CA PRO A 119 13.97 -18.34 3.43
C PRO A 119 13.33 -19.69 3.82
N ILE A 120 14.16 -20.72 3.99
CA ILE A 120 13.74 -22.06 4.39
C ILE A 120 13.35 -22.07 5.89
N PRO A 121 12.30 -22.81 6.31
CA PRO A 121 11.47 -23.70 5.51
C PRO A 121 10.28 -23.00 4.84
N VAL A 122 10.12 -23.28 3.55
CA VAL A 122 8.94 -22.89 2.76
C VAL A 122 7.93 -24.02 2.70
N SER A 123 6.64 -23.71 2.83
CA SER A 123 5.57 -24.70 2.65
C SER A 123 5.42 -25.05 1.16
N ARG A 124 4.94 -26.25 0.82
CA ARG A 124 4.63 -26.64 -0.58
C ARG A 124 3.75 -25.59 -1.28
N ARG A 125 2.75 -25.07 -0.57
CA ARG A 125 1.88 -23.99 -1.06
C ARG A 125 2.68 -22.71 -1.35
N SER A 126 3.55 -22.29 -0.44
CA SER A 126 4.40 -21.11 -0.65
C SER A 126 5.30 -21.28 -1.86
N THR A 127 5.95 -22.44 -2.02
CA THR A 127 6.83 -22.71 -3.17
C THR A 127 6.09 -22.66 -4.50
N LEU A 128 4.88 -23.23 -4.57
CA LEU A 128 4.09 -23.27 -5.81
C LEU A 128 3.51 -21.91 -6.20
N LEU A 129 3.20 -21.06 -5.23
CA LEU A 129 2.57 -19.76 -5.46
C LEU A 129 3.59 -18.60 -5.48
N ALA A 130 4.83 -18.81 -5.01
CA ALA A 130 5.84 -17.75 -4.89
C ALA A 130 6.18 -17.08 -6.22
N ALA A 131 6.39 -17.85 -7.29
CA ALA A 131 6.75 -17.34 -8.60
C ALA A 131 5.68 -16.41 -9.19
N PRO A 132 4.42 -16.83 -9.38
CA PRO A 132 3.41 -15.94 -9.94
C PRO A 132 3.13 -14.74 -9.01
N VAL A 133 3.16 -14.92 -7.68
CA VAL A 133 3.01 -13.78 -6.74
C VAL A 133 4.14 -12.77 -6.90
N ALA A 134 5.41 -13.22 -6.94
CA ALA A 134 6.56 -12.33 -7.09
C ALA A 134 6.50 -11.57 -8.43
N ILE A 135 6.17 -12.24 -9.52
CA ILE A 135 6.01 -11.64 -10.85
C ILE A 135 4.87 -10.61 -10.85
N SER A 136 3.71 -10.94 -10.28
CA SER A 136 2.59 -9.99 -10.18
C SER A 136 2.93 -8.78 -9.34
N LEU A 137 3.60 -8.96 -8.19
CA LEU A 137 4.01 -7.85 -7.33
C LEU A 137 5.05 -6.96 -8.02
N LEU A 138 5.99 -7.55 -8.76
CA LEU A 138 6.96 -6.80 -9.57
C LEU A 138 6.23 -6.00 -10.66
N MET A 139 5.33 -6.62 -11.43
CA MET A 139 4.55 -5.95 -12.49
C MET A 139 3.69 -4.79 -12.00
N LEU A 140 3.20 -4.85 -10.75
CA LEU A 140 2.40 -3.78 -10.12
C LEU A 140 3.26 -2.70 -9.48
N SER A 141 4.53 -3.00 -9.19
CA SER A 141 5.43 -2.08 -8.49
C SER A 141 5.77 -0.86 -9.34
N LEU A 142 5.90 0.29 -8.67
CA LEU A 142 6.28 1.56 -9.26
C LEU A 142 7.63 1.48 -9.99
N PRO A 143 8.68 0.81 -9.46
CA PRO A 143 9.94 0.74 -10.18
C PRO A 143 9.83 0.06 -11.55
N VAL A 144 9.10 -1.06 -11.63
CA VAL A 144 8.89 -1.78 -12.91
C VAL A 144 8.00 -0.98 -13.85
N ARG A 145 6.91 -0.39 -13.35
CA ARG A 145 6.05 0.50 -14.15
C ARG A 145 6.85 1.66 -14.74
N ASN A 146 7.70 2.29 -13.94
CA ASN A 146 8.60 3.35 -14.40
C ASN A 146 9.64 2.80 -15.38
N SER A 147 10.16 1.58 -15.20
CA SER A 147 11.05 0.97 -16.20
C SER A 147 10.38 0.76 -17.56
N PHE A 148 9.10 0.38 -17.59
CA PHE A 148 8.33 0.27 -18.84
C PHE A 148 7.99 1.63 -19.47
N HIS A 149 7.70 2.64 -18.64
CA HIS A 149 7.41 3.99 -19.14
C HIS A 149 8.66 4.71 -19.64
N LEU A 150 9.78 4.58 -18.94
CA LEU A 150 11.03 5.29 -19.23
C LEU A 150 11.94 4.49 -20.18
N GLY A 151 11.83 3.16 -20.22
CA GLY A 151 12.77 2.30 -20.95
C GLY A 151 14.12 2.15 -20.23
N GLN A 152 14.11 2.11 -18.90
CA GLN A 152 15.31 2.07 -18.06
C GLN A 152 15.94 0.67 -17.93
N THR A 153 17.27 0.61 -17.76
CA THR A 153 18.05 -0.64 -17.62
C THR A 153 18.18 -1.15 -16.17
N SER A 154 17.62 -0.41 -15.21
CA SER A 154 17.76 -0.64 -13.76
C SER A 154 17.36 -2.03 -13.24
N ILE A 155 16.58 -2.82 -13.99
CA ILE A 155 16.26 -4.21 -13.63
C ILE A 155 17.48 -5.12 -13.79
N ILE A 156 18.37 -4.82 -14.74
CA ILE A 156 19.54 -5.65 -15.08
C ILE A 156 20.53 -5.74 -13.91
N PRO A 157 21.00 -4.64 -13.29
CA PRO A 157 21.90 -4.72 -12.13
C PRO A 157 21.31 -5.54 -10.98
N VAL A 158 20.01 -5.35 -10.70
CA VAL A 158 19.30 -6.09 -9.64
C VAL A 158 19.30 -7.59 -9.94
N LEU A 159 18.97 -7.98 -11.17
CA LEU A 159 18.95 -9.38 -11.59
C LEU A 159 20.35 -10.02 -11.53
N LEU A 160 21.39 -9.31 -12.00
CA LEU A 160 22.77 -9.78 -11.97
C LEU A 160 23.24 -10.07 -10.54
N VAL A 161 22.93 -9.18 -9.60
CA VAL A 161 23.23 -9.37 -8.18
C VAL A 161 22.47 -10.55 -7.61
N LEU A 162 21.16 -10.68 -7.90
CA LEU A 162 20.36 -11.79 -7.40
C LEU A 162 20.90 -13.13 -7.93
N LEU A 163 21.28 -13.20 -9.21
CA LEU A 163 21.91 -14.39 -9.79
C LEU A 163 23.26 -14.68 -9.13
N GLY A 164 24.13 -13.69 -8.96
CA GLY A 164 25.44 -13.86 -8.33
C GLY A 164 25.35 -14.26 -6.86
N CYS A 165 24.43 -13.68 -6.10
CA CYS A 165 24.25 -13.97 -4.69
C CYS A 165 23.52 -15.30 -4.46
N LEU A 166 22.50 -15.65 -5.26
CA LEU A 166 21.52 -16.69 -4.93
C LEU A 166 21.54 -17.90 -5.87
N ALA A 167 21.92 -17.74 -7.14
CA ALA A 167 21.84 -18.82 -8.14
C ALA A 167 23.20 -19.44 -8.45
N VAL A 168 24.24 -18.62 -8.56
CA VAL A 168 25.60 -19.06 -8.94
C VAL A 168 26.36 -19.58 -7.72
N ARG A 169 26.74 -20.87 -7.76
CA ARG A 169 27.46 -21.53 -6.66
C ARG A 169 28.94 -21.16 -6.60
N SER A 170 29.58 -20.94 -7.74
CA SER A 170 31.01 -20.60 -7.82
C SER A 170 31.25 -19.12 -7.54
N GLU A 171 32.26 -18.81 -6.73
CA GLU A 171 32.52 -17.44 -6.27
C GLU A 171 32.94 -16.48 -7.38
N ARG A 172 33.80 -16.91 -8.32
CA ARG A 172 34.30 -16.05 -9.40
C ARG A 172 33.18 -15.58 -10.35
N PRO A 173 32.39 -16.47 -10.98
CA PRO A 173 31.29 -16.02 -11.86
C PRO A 173 30.22 -15.22 -11.09
N ALA A 174 29.99 -15.53 -9.81
CA ALA A 174 29.11 -14.72 -8.98
C ALA A 174 29.63 -13.29 -8.80
N GLY A 175 30.93 -13.14 -8.50
CA GLY A 175 31.59 -11.85 -8.42
C GLY A 175 31.55 -11.09 -9.75
N LEU A 176 31.80 -11.76 -10.87
CA LEU A 176 31.73 -11.15 -12.21
C LEU A 176 30.36 -10.53 -12.50
N LEU A 177 29.27 -11.25 -12.22
CA LEU A 177 27.91 -10.71 -12.41
C LEU A 177 27.67 -9.45 -11.57
N ILE A 178 28.10 -9.45 -10.31
CA ILE A 178 27.97 -8.30 -9.41
C ILE A 178 28.84 -7.14 -9.89
N GLY A 179 30.05 -7.41 -10.38
CA GLY A 179 30.95 -6.40 -10.94
C GLY A 179 30.42 -5.77 -12.23
N ILE A 180 29.80 -6.56 -13.12
CA ILE A 180 29.07 -6.04 -14.30
C ILE A 180 27.89 -5.19 -13.84
N GLY A 181 27.12 -5.66 -12.85
CA GLY A 181 26.02 -4.90 -12.25
C GLY A 181 26.49 -3.57 -11.66
N ALA A 182 27.64 -3.55 -10.98
CA ALA A 182 28.26 -2.34 -10.45
C ALA A 182 28.77 -1.40 -11.55
N ALA A 183 29.24 -1.93 -12.69
CA ALA A 183 29.65 -1.08 -13.81
C ALA A 183 28.46 -0.37 -14.47
N LEU A 184 27.27 -0.99 -14.45
CA LEU A 184 26.01 -0.37 -14.88
C LEU A 184 25.42 0.56 -13.81
N GLN A 185 25.53 0.19 -12.53
CA GLN A 185 25.01 0.95 -11.39
C GLN A 185 26.00 0.87 -10.21
N PRO A 186 26.86 1.89 -10.01
CA PRO A 186 28.01 1.82 -9.08
C PRO A 186 27.66 1.46 -7.64
N THR A 187 26.48 1.85 -7.15
CA THR A 187 26.05 1.55 -5.78
C THR A 187 25.90 0.06 -5.48
N VAL A 188 25.76 -0.78 -6.52
CA VAL A 188 25.78 -2.25 -6.39
C VAL A 188 27.15 -2.78 -5.90
N LEU A 189 28.22 -2.00 -5.97
CA LEU A 189 29.50 -2.41 -5.40
C LEU A 189 29.44 -2.66 -3.88
N LEU A 190 28.44 -2.10 -3.17
CA LEU A 190 28.18 -2.37 -1.74
C LEU A 190 27.86 -3.84 -1.43
N PHE A 191 27.59 -4.67 -2.43
CA PHE A 191 27.49 -6.12 -2.26
C PHE A 191 28.85 -6.80 -2.04
N ALA A 192 29.98 -6.19 -2.43
CA ALA A 192 31.30 -6.76 -2.18
C ALA A 192 31.62 -6.87 -0.67
N PRO A 193 31.38 -5.85 0.18
CA PRO A 193 31.44 -5.98 1.64
C PRO A 193 30.54 -7.10 2.20
N LEU A 194 29.30 -7.22 1.73
CA LEU A 194 28.39 -8.30 2.14
C LEU A 194 29.02 -9.67 1.87
N LEU A 195 29.53 -9.88 0.65
CA LEU A 195 30.21 -11.13 0.26
C LEU A 195 31.46 -11.38 1.10
N TRP A 196 32.27 -10.36 1.34
CA TRP A 196 33.48 -10.45 2.15
C TRP A 196 33.19 -10.94 3.58
N PHE A 197 32.23 -10.31 4.25
CA PHE A 197 31.87 -10.63 5.64
C PHE A 197 31.00 -11.89 5.79
N THR A 198 30.49 -12.43 4.69
CA THR A 198 29.79 -13.73 4.64
C THR A 198 30.70 -14.88 4.21
N GLY A 199 32.01 -14.63 4.04
CA GLY A 199 33.01 -15.66 3.73
C GLY A 199 33.29 -15.87 2.24
N ARG A 200 32.53 -15.23 1.33
CA ARG A 200 32.70 -15.33 -0.13
C ARG A 200 33.71 -14.31 -0.65
N ARG A 201 34.93 -14.35 -0.10
CA ARG A 201 35.97 -13.33 -0.35
C ARG A 201 36.43 -13.29 -1.79
N ARG A 202 36.50 -14.42 -2.50
CA ARG A 202 36.90 -14.42 -3.92
C ARG A 202 35.83 -13.75 -4.76
N ALA A 203 34.55 -13.97 -4.44
CA ALA A 203 33.45 -13.28 -5.11
C ALA A 203 33.51 -11.75 -4.90
N ALA A 204 33.83 -11.30 -3.68
CA ALA A 204 34.00 -9.88 -3.38
C ALA A 204 35.15 -9.25 -4.19
N VAL A 205 36.32 -9.91 -4.22
CA VAL A 205 37.48 -9.44 -5.00
C VAL A 205 37.18 -9.46 -6.50
N THR A 206 36.53 -10.52 -7.02
CA THR A 206 36.15 -10.56 -8.44
C THR A 206 35.12 -9.48 -8.76
N ALA A 207 34.16 -9.19 -7.89
CA ALA A 207 33.21 -8.09 -8.11
C ALA A 207 33.91 -6.74 -8.21
N ALA A 208 34.80 -6.43 -7.26
CA ALA A 208 35.58 -5.18 -7.29
C ALA A 208 36.51 -5.12 -8.49
N GLY A 209 37.20 -6.21 -8.83
CA GLY A 209 38.11 -6.29 -9.97
C GLY A 209 37.38 -6.15 -11.31
N SER A 210 36.23 -6.81 -11.48
CA SER A 210 35.41 -6.68 -12.69
C SER A 210 34.83 -5.28 -12.83
N PHE A 211 34.34 -4.67 -11.74
CA PHE A 211 33.90 -3.27 -11.76
C PHE A 211 35.03 -2.33 -12.19
N ALA A 212 36.22 -2.47 -11.60
CA ALA A 212 37.38 -1.66 -11.92
C ALA A 212 37.82 -1.85 -13.39
N ALA A 213 37.85 -3.10 -13.89
CA ALA A 213 38.23 -3.39 -15.26
C ALA A 213 37.24 -2.80 -16.29
N LEU A 214 35.93 -2.91 -16.04
CA LEU A 214 34.91 -2.35 -16.94
C LEU A 214 34.86 -0.82 -16.86
N SER A 215 35.13 -0.25 -15.69
CA SER A 215 35.26 1.20 -15.53
C SER A 215 36.49 1.72 -16.27
N ALA A 216 37.64 1.02 -16.16
CA ALA A 216 38.86 1.36 -16.89
C ALA A 216 38.68 1.23 -18.41
N LEU A 217 37.95 0.20 -18.87
CA LEU A 217 37.55 0.07 -20.27
C LEU A 217 36.72 1.28 -20.73
N ALA A 218 35.80 1.75 -19.89
CA ALA A 218 34.99 2.92 -20.21
C ALA A 218 35.81 4.21 -20.25
N TRP A 219 36.77 4.37 -19.34
CA TRP A 219 37.74 5.48 -19.36
C TRP A 219 38.63 5.45 -20.62
N ALA A 220 39.08 4.26 -21.05
CA ALA A 220 39.90 4.12 -22.24
C ALA A 220 39.12 4.44 -23.53
N ALA A 221 37.84 4.08 -23.59
CA ALA A 221 37.00 4.30 -24.77
C ALA A 221 36.34 5.70 -24.80
N MET A 222 36.00 6.26 -23.65
CA MET A 222 35.27 7.53 -23.49
C MET A 222 35.86 8.35 -22.32
N PRO A 223 37.10 8.88 -22.45
CA PRO A 223 37.79 9.55 -21.35
C PRO A 223 37.10 10.83 -20.89
N GLY A 224 36.60 11.65 -21.82
CA GLY A 224 35.88 12.90 -21.50
C GLY A 224 34.59 12.65 -20.73
N ASP A 225 33.75 11.73 -21.20
CA ASP A 225 32.52 11.32 -20.53
C ASP A 225 32.79 10.67 -19.18
N SER A 226 33.87 9.89 -19.08
CA SER A 226 34.26 9.26 -17.81
C SER A 226 34.70 10.29 -16.78
N TRP A 227 35.45 11.31 -17.20
CA TRP A 227 35.79 12.45 -16.36
C TRP A 227 34.53 13.23 -15.94
N ALA A 228 33.62 13.52 -16.88
CA ALA A 228 32.37 14.20 -16.60
C ALA A 228 31.49 13.46 -15.59
N TYR A 229 31.35 12.14 -15.72
CA TYR A 229 30.52 11.34 -14.81
C TYR A 229 31.12 11.21 -13.40
N TRP A 230 32.40 10.84 -13.31
CA TRP A 230 33.03 10.51 -12.03
C TRP A 230 33.48 11.74 -11.24
N VAL A 231 33.92 12.79 -11.93
CA VAL A 231 34.52 13.98 -11.30
C VAL A 231 33.53 15.14 -11.27
N HIS A 232 32.97 15.55 -12.42
CA HIS A 232 32.06 16.70 -12.47
C HIS A 232 30.69 16.40 -11.84
N HIS A 233 30.12 15.25 -12.16
CA HIS A 233 28.83 14.82 -11.64
C HIS A 233 28.95 13.84 -10.47
N VAL A 234 30.12 13.68 -9.84
CA VAL A 234 30.35 12.81 -8.65
C VAL A 234 29.47 11.54 -8.64
N ALA A 235 29.65 10.68 -9.65
CA ALA A 235 28.85 9.48 -9.90
C ALA A 235 27.37 9.72 -10.27
N GLY A 236 27.13 10.73 -11.11
CA GLY A 236 25.83 11.05 -11.71
C GLY A 236 24.90 11.98 -10.90
N ALA A 237 25.39 12.56 -9.80
CA ALA A 237 24.75 13.68 -9.14
C ALA A 237 24.62 14.89 -10.10
N GLY A 238 23.40 15.43 -10.22
CA GLY A 238 23.10 16.55 -11.11
C GLY A 238 22.72 16.16 -12.54
N LEU A 239 22.77 14.87 -12.90
CA LEU A 239 22.25 14.37 -14.18
C LEU A 239 20.76 14.03 -14.08
N GLY A 240 20.01 14.27 -15.15
CA GLY A 240 18.57 13.96 -15.23
C GLY A 240 17.68 15.05 -14.61
N GLU A 241 16.64 14.63 -13.89
CA GLU A 241 15.77 15.57 -13.16
C GLU A 241 16.51 16.25 -11.99
N SER A 242 15.93 17.31 -11.47
CA SER A 242 16.45 18.00 -10.28
C SER A 242 16.64 17.01 -9.11
N PRO A 243 17.78 17.07 -8.37
CA PRO A 243 18.05 16.14 -7.26
C PRO A 243 17.03 16.15 -6.12
N ASP A 244 16.26 17.23 -5.95
CA ASP A 244 15.16 17.35 -4.98
C ASP A 244 13.82 16.78 -5.50
N SER A 245 13.73 16.36 -6.77
CA SER A 245 12.54 15.76 -7.38
C SER A 245 12.00 14.59 -6.56
N LEU A 246 10.68 14.44 -6.51
CA LEU A 246 9.99 13.29 -5.89
C LEU A 246 10.37 11.95 -6.54
N ALA A 247 10.92 11.97 -7.75
CA ALA A 247 11.48 10.81 -8.41
C ALA A 247 12.77 10.32 -7.72
N ASN A 248 13.56 11.21 -7.09
CA ASN A 248 14.75 10.84 -6.33
C ASN A 248 14.38 10.47 -4.89
N GLN A 249 14.60 9.21 -4.53
CA GLN A 249 14.30 8.64 -3.21
C GLN A 249 15.59 8.24 -2.45
N SER A 250 16.67 9.01 -2.62
CA SER A 250 17.90 8.90 -1.81
C SER A 250 17.86 9.77 -0.56
N LEU A 251 18.75 9.51 0.41
CA LEU A 251 18.95 10.39 1.57
C LEU A 251 19.33 11.82 1.13
N HIS A 252 20.19 11.94 0.13
CA HIS A 252 20.60 13.24 -0.42
C HIS A 252 19.39 14.02 -0.95
N GLY A 253 18.55 13.41 -1.81
CA GLY A 253 17.34 14.07 -2.32
C GLY A 253 16.35 14.44 -1.20
N ALA A 254 16.27 13.64 -0.14
CA ALA A 254 15.43 13.96 1.01
C ALA A 254 15.93 15.17 1.81
N LEU A 255 17.25 15.32 1.99
CA LEU A 255 17.85 16.47 2.67
C LEU A 255 17.63 17.76 1.87
N LEU A 256 17.78 17.71 0.54
CA LEU A 256 17.47 18.84 -0.34
C LEU A 256 16.00 19.26 -0.23
N ARG A 257 15.07 18.30 -0.22
CA ARG A 257 13.63 18.58 0.04
C ARG A 257 13.34 19.15 1.42
N PHE A 258 14.25 18.99 2.38
CA PHE A 258 14.15 19.62 3.70
C PHE A 258 14.79 21.01 3.74
N GLY A 259 15.31 21.50 2.60
CA GLY A 259 15.94 22.81 2.47
C GLY A 259 17.39 22.85 2.96
N LEU A 260 18.07 21.70 3.11
CA LEU A 260 19.50 21.68 3.39
C LEU A 260 20.26 21.76 2.07
N GLU A 261 21.20 22.69 1.96
CA GLU A 261 22.07 22.86 0.79
C GLU A 261 23.51 23.21 1.22
N GLY A 262 24.48 23.00 0.32
CA GLY A 262 25.87 23.40 0.52
C GLY A 262 26.66 22.50 1.49
N PRO A 263 27.69 23.04 2.20
CA PRO A 263 28.59 22.21 3.02
C PRO A 263 27.88 21.44 4.15
N LEU A 264 26.81 21.99 4.70
CA LEU A 264 26.03 21.34 5.75
C LEU A 264 25.30 20.11 5.22
N GLU A 265 24.69 20.21 4.04
CA GLU A 265 24.02 19.11 3.36
C GLU A 265 25.00 17.95 3.12
N ILE A 266 26.18 18.24 2.57
CA ILE A 266 27.23 17.25 2.32
C ILE A 266 27.67 16.56 3.63
N ALA A 267 27.89 17.33 4.70
CA ALA A 267 28.33 16.80 5.99
C ALA A 267 27.26 15.90 6.62
N VAL A 268 26.00 16.34 6.63
CA VAL A 268 24.87 15.58 7.18
C VAL A 268 24.61 14.33 6.34
N PHE A 269 24.62 14.45 5.01
CA PHE A 269 24.49 13.31 4.10
C PHE A 269 25.60 12.28 4.35
N SER A 270 26.86 12.71 4.42
CA SER A 270 28.00 11.82 4.65
C SER A 270 27.89 11.07 5.97
N LEU A 271 27.49 11.76 7.05
CA LEU A 271 27.28 11.15 8.36
C LEU A 271 26.13 10.13 8.34
N LEU A 272 24.99 10.49 7.77
CA LEU A 272 23.83 9.61 7.66
C LEU A 272 24.11 8.42 6.75
N ALA A 273 24.79 8.62 5.63
CA ALA A 273 25.21 7.57 4.71
C ALA A 273 26.15 6.59 5.41
N ALA A 274 27.16 7.07 6.13
CA ALA A 274 28.07 6.23 6.90
C ALA A 274 27.32 5.40 7.97
N ALA A 275 26.38 6.02 8.69
CA ALA A 275 25.55 5.33 9.67
C ALA A 275 24.69 4.24 9.02
N VAL A 276 24.01 4.55 7.90
CA VAL A 276 23.16 3.60 7.18
C VAL A 276 23.96 2.45 6.60
N VAL A 277 25.15 2.71 6.03
CA VAL A 277 26.08 1.66 5.58
C VAL A 277 26.49 0.77 6.75
N PHE A 278 26.93 1.36 7.86
CA PHE A 278 27.39 0.61 9.02
C PHE A 278 26.30 -0.29 9.63
N PHE A 279 25.15 0.30 9.98
CA PHE A 279 24.05 -0.45 10.61
C PHE A 279 23.38 -1.42 9.62
N GLY A 280 23.14 -0.96 8.39
CA GLY A 280 22.46 -1.74 7.35
C GLY A 280 23.27 -2.94 6.89
N LEU A 281 24.57 -2.78 6.61
CA LEU A 281 25.42 -3.91 6.22
C LEU A 281 25.66 -4.88 7.38
N ARG A 282 25.85 -4.39 8.61
CA ARG A 282 25.99 -5.26 9.79
C ARG A 282 24.73 -6.13 9.98
N ARG A 283 23.55 -5.55 9.76
CA ARG A 283 22.28 -6.29 9.80
C ARG A 283 22.17 -7.27 8.63
N ALA A 284 22.51 -6.86 7.40
CA ALA A 284 22.49 -7.72 6.22
C ALA A 284 23.39 -8.95 6.41
N VAL A 285 24.64 -8.76 6.87
CA VAL A 285 25.59 -9.83 7.18
C VAL A 285 25.01 -10.78 8.23
N ARG A 286 24.40 -10.25 9.31
CA ARG A 286 23.77 -11.07 10.36
C ARG A 286 22.63 -11.93 9.80
N TYR A 287 21.78 -11.41 8.92
CA TYR A 287 20.69 -12.20 8.31
C TYR A 287 21.20 -13.18 7.25
N ALA A 288 22.31 -12.86 6.56
CA ALA A 288 22.96 -13.80 5.66
C ALA A 288 23.55 -15.00 6.43
N GLN A 289 24.22 -14.75 7.56
CA GLN A 289 24.74 -15.79 8.46
C GLN A 289 23.62 -16.62 9.10
N ASP A 290 22.45 -16.02 9.33
CA ASP A 290 21.23 -16.71 9.76
C ASP A 290 20.56 -17.52 8.63
N GLY A 291 21.14 -17.59 7.44
CA GLY A 291 20.61 -18.36 6.30
C GLY A 291 19.51 -17.65 5.51
N GLN A 292 19.22 -16.38 5.80
CA GLN A 292 18.21 -15.57 5.11
C GLN A 292 18.84 -14.71 4.00
N LEU A 293 19.50 -15.34 3.02
CA LEU A 293 20.29 -14.65 1.99
C LEU A 293 19.48 -13.65 1.14
N LEU A 294 18.25 -13.98 0.76
CA LEU A 294 17.39 -13.05 0.00
C LEU A 294 17.04 -11.79 0.81
N LEU A 295 16.80 -11.95 2.12
CA LEU A 295 16.59 -10.80 3.02
C LEU A 295 17.87 -9.96 3.10
N ALA A 296 19.03 -10.58 3.29
CA ALA A 296 20.31 -9.88 3.34
C ALA A 296 20.58 -9.07 2.06
N VAL A 297 20.34 -9.68 0.90
CA VAL A 297 20.47 -9.02 -0.41
C VAL A 297 19.50 -7.83 -0.53
N ALA A 298 18.26 -7.99 -0.10
CA ALA A 298 17.29 -6.90 -0.08
C ALA A 298 17.72 -5.74 0.83
N LEU A 299 18.27 -6.05 2.02
CA LEU A 299 18.77 -5.03 2.96
C LEU A 299 19.98 -4.28 2.38
N THR A 300 20.95 -4.98 1.80
CA THR A 300 22.10 -4.35 1.14
C THR A 300 21.66 -3.48 -0.03
N GLY A 301 20.68 -3.92 -0.83
CA GLY A 301 20.09 -3.10 -1.88
C GLY A 301 19.38 -1.85 -1.36
N CYS A 302 18.65 -1.95 -0.24
CA CYS A 302 18.03 -0.80 0.43
C CYS A 302 19.08 0.20 0.94
N VAL A 303 20.21 -0.28 1.46
CA VAL A 303 21.36 0.57 1.83
C VAL A 303 21.90 1.27 0.58
N ALA A 304 22.12 0.52 -0.51
CA ALA A 304 22.71 1.03 -1.74
C ALA A 304 21.89 2.17 -2.37
N VAL A 305 20.56 2.06 -2.39
CA VAL A 305 19.70 3.17 -2.89
C VAL A 305 19.62 4.32 -1.90
N ALA A 306 19.60 4.06 -0.59
CA ALA A 306 19.49 5.13 0.41
C ALA A 306 20.71 6.05 0.41
N VAL A 307 21.92 5.50 0.21
CA VAL A 307 23.18 6.24 0.26
C VAL A 307 23.70 6.68 -1.10
N SER A 308 22.94 6.44 -2.17
CA SER A 308 23.29 6.93 -3.50
C SER A 308 23.13 8.45 -3.58
N PRO A 309 23.95 9.17 -4.36
CA PRO A 309 23.70 10.60 -4.63
C PRO A 309 22.30 10.82 -5.22
N THR A 310 21.89 9.99 -6.17
CA THR A 310 20.57 9.97 -6.77
C THR A 310 20.05 8.53 -6.85
N ALA A 311 18.86 8.29 -6.30
CA ALA A 311 18.19 6.99 -6.36
C ALA A 311 16.78 7.14 -6.92
N TRP A 312 16.69 7.09 -8.25
CA TRP A 312 15.43 7.22 -8.96
C TRP A 312 14.45 6.09 -8.63
N GLN A 313 13.14 6.37 -8.62
CA GLN A 313 12.08 5.40 -8.32
C GLN A 313 12.24 4.04 -9.03
N HIS A 314 12.73 4.01 -10.27
CA HIS A 314 12.96 2.78 -11.03
C HIS A 314 14.09 1.87 -10.46
N GLN A 315 14.96 2.39 -9.59
CA GLN A 315 16.05 1.65 -8.95
C GLN A 315 15.67 0.99 -7.60
N LEU A 316 14.48 1.27 -7.06
CA LEU A 316 14.09 0.85 -5.70
C LEU A 316 13.46 -0.56 -5.61
N LEU A 317 13.72 -1.44 -6.59
CA LEU A 317 13.24 -2.84 -6.59
C LEU A 317 13.64 -3.62 -5.33
N TRP A 318 14.76 -3.25 -4.69
CA TRP A 318 15.25 -3.85 -3.45
C TRP A 318 14.24 -3.78 -2.30
N VAL A 319 13.43 -2.71 -2.24
CA VAL A 319 12.41 -2.53 -1.21
C VAL A 319 11.36 -3.63 -1.28
N LEU A 320 10.94 -4.02 -2.50
CA LEU A 320 10.00 -5.13 -2.67
C LEU A 320 10.60 -6.46 -2.23
N LEU A 321 11.89 -6.71 -2.50
CA LEU A 321 12.54 -7.94 -2.08
C LEU A 321 12.57 -8.07 -0.54
N ALA A 322 12.54 -6.96 0.20
CA ALA A 322 12.49 -6.98 1.66
C ALA A 322 11.16 -7.54 2.22
N VAL A 323 10.13 -7.76 1.38
CA VAL A 323 8.85 -8.39 1.75
C VAL A 323 9.02 -9.77 2.41
N VAL A 324 10.13 -10.46 2.11
CA VAL A 324 10.42 -11.80 2.65
C VAL A 324 10.77 -11.78 4.14
N GLY A 325 11.12 -10.60 4.67
CA GLY A 325 11.44 -10.40 6.08
C GLY A 325 10.23 -10.63 6.98
N ARG A 326 10.38 -11.52 7.97
CA ARG A 326 9.30 -11.84 8.92
C ARG A 326 9.34 -10.92 10.13
N VAL A 327 8.27 -10.19 10.38
CA VAL A 327 8.13 -9.29 11.54
C VAL A 327 7.03 -9.78 12.48
N GLY A 328 7.13 -9.42 13.76
CA GLY A 328 6.10 -9.65 14.77
C GLY A 328 6.06 -11.09 15.31
N ARG A 329 5.61 -11.24 16.57
CA ARG A 329 5.47 -12.55 17.24
C ARG A 329 4.09 -13.18 17.00
N ARG A 330 3.07 -12.36 16.73
CA ARG A 330 1.67 -12.79 16.55
C ARG A 330 1.38 -13.05 15.08
N ALA A 331 0.48 -13.99 14.80
CA ALA A 331 0.04 -14.29 13.45
C ALA A 331 -0.63 -13.07 12.77
N SER A 332 -1.33 -12.23 13.55
CA SER A 332 -1.94 -10.98 13.08
C SER A 332 -0.94 -9.93 12.59
N ASP A 333 0.28 -9.93 13.14
CA ASP A 333 1.30 -8.91 12.82
C ASP A 333 2.13 -9.30 11.58
N ARG A 334 2.04 -10.56 11.13
CA ARG A 334 2.84 -11.10 10.02
C ARG A 334 2.63 -10.36 8.72
N MET A 335 1.44 -9.83 8.50
CA MET A 335 1.08 -9.12 7.27
C MET A 335 1.46 -7.65 7.30
N LEU A 336 1.79 -7.08 8.47
CA LEU A 336 2.06 -5.64 8.58
C LEU A 336 3.19 -5.22 7.64
N TRP A 337 4.36 -5.88 7.75
CA TRP A 337 5.52 -5.52 6.95
C TRP A 337 5.32 -5.76 5.45
N PRO A 338 4.86 -6.95 5.00
CA PRO A 338 4.55 -7.15 3.59
C PRO A 338 3.54 -6.16 3.02
N VAL A 339 2.47 -5.85 3.75
CA VAL A 339 1.46 -4.89 3.30
C VAL A 339 2.04 -3.49 3.20
N LEU A 340 2.85 -3.05 4.18
CA LEU A 340 3.52 -1.75 4.13
C LEU A 340 4.42 -1.64 2.91
N VAL A 341 5.29 -2.63 2.67
CA VAL A 341 6.20 -2.66 1.50
C VAL A 341 5.42 -2.64 0.19
N VAL A 342 4.39 -3.49 0.06
CA VAL A 342 3.58 -3.56 -1.17
C VAL A 342 2.86 -2.24 -1.41
N LEU A 343 2.27 -1.64 -0.39
CA LEU A 343 1.57 -0.36 -0.54
C LEU A 343 2.54 0.79 -0.85
N ALA A 344 3.68 0.86 -0.17
CA ALA A 344 4.73 1.85 -0.43
C ALA A 344 5.26 1.79 -1.86
N ILE A 345 5.40 0.58 -2.41
CA ILE A 345 5.94 0.40 -3.76
C ILE A 345 4.90 0.43 -4.87
N THR A 346 3.60 0.36 -4.57
CA THR A 346 2.55 0.34 -5.61
C THR A 346 1.76 1.63 -5.68
N LEU A 347 1.55 2.29 -4.53
CA LEU A 347 0.71 3.49 -4.41
C LEU A 347 1.56 4.74 -4.20
N PRO A 348 1.15 5.90 -4.73
CA PRO A 348 1.81 7.17 -4.45
C PRO A 348 1.63 7.56 -2.98
N GLY A 349 2.61 8.28 -2.41
CA GLY A 349 2.59 8.72 -1.01
C GLY A 349 1.32 9.47 -0.61
N LYS A 350 0.75 10.26 -1.54
CA LYS A 350 -0.53 10.98 -1.36
C LYS A 350 -1.73 10.06 -1.04
N MET A 351 -1.69 8.79 -1.42
CA MET A 351 -2.72 7.80 -1.04
C MET A 351 -2.46 7.18 0.34
N LEU A 352 -1.20 7.17 0.79
CA LEU A 352 -0.76 6.49 2.00
C LEU A 352 -0.80 7.37 3.25
N LEU A 353 -0.59 8.68 3.09
CA LEU A 353 -0.60 9.66 4.20
C LEU A 353 -1.51 10.85 3.88
N PRO A 354 -2.17 11.45 4.88
CA PRO A 354 -3.05 12.58 4.66
C PRO A 354 -2.27 13.84 4.24
N ASN A 355 -2.96 14.80 3.63
CA ASN A 355 -2.36 16.05 3.16
C ASN A 355 -2.18 17.05 4.32
N LEU A 356 -1.29 16.71 5.26
CA LEU A 356 -0.88 17.59 6.36
C LEU A 356 0.56 18.01 6.12
N THR A 357 0.87 19.31 6.23
CA THR A 357 2.21 19.87 6.00
C THR A 357 3.27 19.15 6.84
N VAL A 358 2.98 18.87 8.11
CA VAL A 358 3.85 18.11 9.03
C VAL A 358 4.19 16.69 8.54
N LEU A 359 3.37 16.10 7.66
CA LEU A 359 3.58 14.77 7.11
C LEU A 359 4.22 14.77 5.73
N HIS A 360 4.38 15.92 5.07
CA HIS A 360 5.03 16.02 3.76
C HIS A 360 6.42 15.36 3.75
N PRO A 361 7.28 15.56 4.76
CA PRO A 361 8.58 14.88 4.84
C PRO A 361 8.51 13.36 4.74
N VAL A 362 7.50 12.74 5.34
CA VAL A 362 7.34 11.27 5.31
C VAL A 362 6.61 10.83 4.05
N ARG A 363 5.58 11.58 3.64
CA ARG A 363 4.74 11.30 2.46
C ARG A 363 5.52 11.33 1.16
N ASP A 364 6.42 12.29 1.03
CA ASP A 364 7.15 12.54 -0.20
C ASP A 364 8.41 11.65 -0.29
N ASN A 365 8.77 11.01 0.82
CA ASN A 365 9.90 10.09 0.96
C ASN A 365 9.47 8.65 1.33
N VAL A 366 8.23 8.23 1.06
CA VAL A 366 7.71 6.92 1.54
C VAL A 366 8.60 5.75 1.15
N LEU A 367 9.14 5.74 -0.07
CA LEU A 367 10.00 4.64 -0.54
C LEU A 367 11.36 4.65 0.17
N LEU A 368 11.97 5.82 0.34
CA LEU A 368 13.19 5.98 1.14
C LEU A 368 12.96 5.53 2.58
N VAL A 369 11.86 5.96 3.21
CA VAL A 369 11.48 5.57 4.57
C VAL A 369 11.32 4.06 4.66
N ALA A 370 10.70 3.40 3.69
CA ALA A 370 10.59 1.95 3.64
C ALA A 370 11.96 1.26 3.50
N ALA A 371 12.85 1.80 2.66
CA ALA A 371 14.21 1.30 2.47
C ALA A 371 15.04 1.43 3.76
N LEU A 372 15.03 2.60 4.41
CA LEU A 372 15.70 2.85 5.69
C LEU A 372 15.12 2.00 6.82
N ALA A 373 13.80 1.84 6.86
CA ALA A 373 13.13 0.98 7.82
C ALA A 373 13.58 -0.47 7.65
N ALA A 374 13.60 -1.00 6.43
CA ALA A 374 14.10 -2.34 6.14
C ALA A 374 15.56 -2.50 6.57
N ALA A 375 16.43 -1.61 6.10
CA ALA A 375 17.88 -1.68 6.30
C ALA A 375 18.26 -1.56 7.79
N CYS A 376 17.67 -0.60 8.51
CA CYS A 376 18.19 -0.16 9.80
C CYS A 376 17.25 -0.43 10.99
N ALA A 377 15.93 -0.36 10.82
CA ALA A 377 15.01 -0.28 11.96
C ALA A 377 14.22 -1.57 12.23
N VAL A 378 13.63 -2.18 11.20
CA VAL A 378 12.62 -3.24 11.34
C VAL A 378 13.22 -4.50 11.97
N PRO A 379 12.69 -5.01 13.10
CA PRO A 379 13.27 -6.16 13.78
C PRO A 379 12.81 -7.46 13.12
N PHE A 380 13.44 -7.86 12.01
CA PHE A 380 13.13 -9.14 11.38
C PHE A 380 13.54 -10.30 12.29
N LEU A 381 12.66 -11.29 12.38
CA LEU A 381 12.92 -12.51 13.14
C LEU A 381 14.02 -13.32 12.48
N LYS A 382 14.93 -13.81 13.31
CA LYS A 382 15.90 -14.84 12.94
C LYS A 382 15.24 -16.21 12.81
N LEU A 383 15.88 -17.13 12.08
CA LEU A 383 15.42 -18.51 11.90
C LEU A 383 15.35 -19.29 13.21
N ASP A 384 16.25 -18.98 14.16
CA ASP A 384 16.31 -19.58 15.51
C ASP A 384 15.13 -19.17 16.41
N SER A 385 14.39 -18.12 16.05
CA SER A 385 13.32 -17.61 16.88
C SER A 385 12.18 -18.63 16.95
N PRO A 386 11.66 -18.97 18.15
CA PRO A 386 10.54 -19.90 18.29
C PRO A 386 9.29 -19.40 17.53
N TYR A 387 9.16 -18.08 17.40
CA TYR A 387 8.06 -17.46 16.70
C TYR A 387 8.19 -17.52 15.18
N PHE A 388 9.39 -17.69 14.60
CA PHE A 388 9.64 -17.64 13.15
C PHE A 388 8.71 -18.59 12.39
N ARG A 389 8.63 -19.84 12.85
CA ARG A 389 7.78 -20.89 12.26
C ARG A 389 6.38 -20.93 12.87
N ARG A 390 6.28 -20.75 14.18
CA ARG A 390 5.03 -20.87 14.94
C ARG A 390 4.71 -19.53 15.60
N PRO A 391 4.13 -18.57 14.86
CA PRO A 391 3.66 -17.35 15.49
C PRO A 391 2.56 -17.66 16.51
N VAL A 392 2.41 -16.79 17.50
CA VAL A 392 1.30 -16.88 18.45
C VAL A 392 -0.01 -16.85 17.63
N PRO A 393 -0.83 -17.91 17.69
CA PRO A 393 -1.98 -18.04 16.82
C PRO A 393 -3.02 -16.97 17.13
N THR A 394 -3.69 -16.50 16.08
CA THR A 394 -4.84 -15.62 16.23
C THR A 394 -5.98 -16.41 16.89
N GLN A 395 -6.51 -15.90 18.00
CA GLN A 395 -7.64 -16.52 18.66
C GLN A 395 -8.91 -16.26 17.85
N TYR A 396 -9.60 -17.32 17.46
CA TYR A 396 -10.87 -17.27 16.75
C TYR A 396 -12.00 -17.70 17.66
N ALA A 397 -13.14 -17.01 17.58
CA ALA A 397 -14.34 -17.44 18.27
C ALA A 397 -14.98 -18.65 17.58
N ALA A 398 -15.56 -19.56 18.37
CA ALA A 398 -16.42 -20.59 17.83
C ALA A 398 -17.79 -19.97 17.44
N PRO A 399 -18.32 -20.26 16.24
CA PRO A 399 -19.67 -19.84 15.89
C PRO A 399 -20.67 -20.54 16.82
N ALA A 400 -21.65 -19.81 17.36
CA ALA A 400 -22.71 -20.42 18.16
C ALA A 400 -23.51 -21.43 17.30
N PRO A 401 -23.80 -22.64 17.80
CA PRO A 401 -24.61 -23.61 17.07
C PRO A 401 -26.01 -23.03 16.81
N ALA A 402 -26.45 -23.06 15.56
CA ALA A 402 -27.77 -22.56 15.16
C ALA A 402 -28.80 -23.71 15.14
N ARG A 403 -30.00 -23.48 15.67
CA ARG A 403 -31.16 -24.40 15.53
C ARG A 403 -31.66 -24.55 14.09
N TRP A 404 -31.29 -23.62 13.20
CA TRP A 404 -31.65 -23.62 11.77
C TRP A 404 -30.35 -23.46 10.98
N ALA A 405 -29.92 -24.53 10.32
CA ALA A 405 -28.61 -24.68 9.68
C ALA A 405 -28.47 -23.92 8.34
N ARG A 406 -28.91 -22.66 8.26
CA ARG A 406 -28.49 -21.78 7.14
C ARG A 406 -27.10 -21.26 7.48
N VAL A 407 -26.11 -22.08 7.14
CA VAL A 407 -24.67 -21.81 7.24
C VAL A 407 -24.37 -20.45 6.56
N PRO A 408 -23.44 -19.62 7.07
CA PRO A 408 -22.95 -18.46 6.32
C PRO A 408 -22.54 -18.91 4.91
N LEU A 409 -22.93 -18.15 3.88
CA LEU A 409 -22.68 -18.48 2.46
C LEU A 409 -21.20 -18.75 2.18
N LEU A 410 -20.31 -18.21 3.01
CA LEU A 410 -18.86 -18.25 2.84
C LEU A 410 -18.16 -18.58 4.17
N PRO A 411 -17.62 -19.81 4.36
CA PRO A 411 -17.09 -20.29 5.64
C PRO A 411 -15.75 -19.66 6.07
N PHE A 412 -15.29 -18.57 5.42
CA PHE A 412 -13.92 -18.06 5.57
C PHE A 412 -13.77 -16.85 6.52
N TRP A 413 -14.82 -16.08 6.83
CA TRP A 413 -14.75 -14.95 7.77
C TRP A 413 -14.84 -15.44 9.22
N ARG A 414 -13.77 -16.08 9.69
CA ARG A 414 -13.64 -16.45 11.10
C ARG A 414 -13.48 -15.19 11.95
N ARG A 415 -14.22 -15.11 13.05
CA ARG A 415 -14.17 -13.96 13.96
C ARG A 415 -12.93 -14.00 14.82
N VAL A 416 -12.04 -13.07 14.56
CA VAL A 416 -10.83 -12.83 15.34
C VAL A 416 -11.19 -12.11 16.63
N LEU A 417 -10.79 -12.68 17.77
CA LEU A 417 -11.00 -12.11 19.11
C LEU A 417 -9.91 -11.12 19.50
N SER A 418 -8.71 -11.28 18.94
CA SER A 418 -7.56 -10.43 19.26
C SER A 418 -7.67 -9.05 18.62
N ARG A 419 -7.09 -8.05 19.29
CA ARG A 419 -6.91 -6.71 18.73
C ARG A 419 -6.17 -6.76 17.38
N PRO A 420 -6.68 -6.10 16.33
CA PRO A 420 -5.95 -6.00 15.08
C PRO A 420 -4.71 -5.11 15.25
N ASN A 421 -3.79 -5.18 14.30
CA ASN A 421 -2.61 -4.34 14.32
C ASN A 421 -3.00 -2.90 13.96
N LEU A 422 -2.79 -1.94 14.86
CA LEU A 422 -3.24 -0.55 14.67
C LEU A 422 -2.72 0.06 13.37
N LEU A 423 -1.44 -0.13 13.07
CA LEU A 423 -0.83 0.46 11.88
C LEU A 423 -1.45 -0.11 10.61
N LEU A 424 -1.74 -1.41 10.59
CA LEU A 424 -2.45 -2.04 9.46
C LEU A 424 -3.88 -1.50 9.32
N GLU A 425 -4.62 -1.33 10.43
CA GLU A 425 -5.97 -0.77 10.40
C GLU A 425 -5.98 0.67 9.90
N LEU A 426 -5.09 1.52 10.43
CA LEU A 426 -4.95 2.92 9.98
C LEU A 426 -4.59 2.99 8.50
N LEU A 427 -3.69 2.12 8.03
CA LEU A 427 -3.28 2.07 6.63
C LEU A 427 -4.43 1.61 5.71
N VAL A 428 -5.18 0.59 6.12
CA VAL A 428 -6.38 0.13 5.38
C VAL A 428 -7.45 1.22 5.33
N ILE A 429 -7.70 1.90 6.45
CA ILE A 429 -8.65 3.03 6.50
C ILE A 429 -8.19 4.16 5.59
N ARG A 430 -6.90 4.52 5.63
CA ARG A 430 -6.34 5.63 4.86
C ARG A 430 -6.36 5.36 3.35
N VAL A 431 -5.91 4.17 2.94
CA VAL A 431 -5.95 3.74 1.53
C VAL A 431 -7.40 3.59 1.08
N GLY A 432 -8.26 2.98 1.90
CA GLY A 432 -9.69 2.84 1.61
C GLY A 432 -10.38 4.20 1.44
N TYR A 433 -10.10 5.16 2.32
CA TYR A 433 -10.58 6.54 2.19
C TYR A 433 -10.05 7.20 0.91
N SER A 434 -8.77 7.00 0.57
CA SER A 434 -8.22 7.53 -0.67
C SER A 434 -8.91 6.94 -1.90
N VAL A 435 -9.12 5.63 -1.94
CA VAL A 435 -9.86 4.95 -3.02
C VAL A 435 -11.31 5.47 -3.09
N TYR A 436 -11.98 5.60 -1.93
CA TYR A 436 -13.31 6.20 -1.83
C TYR A 436 -13.35 7.61 -2.44
N SER A 437 -12.39 8.48 -2.09
CA SER A 437 -12.33 9.85 -2.62
C SER A 437 -12.14 9.86 -4.14
N HIS A 438 -11.26 9.00 -4.69
CA HIS A 438 -11.05 8.93 -6.14
C HIS A 438 -12.28 8.39 -6.87
N ILE A 439 -12.91 7.33 -6.37
CA ILE A 439 -14.14 6.76 -6.98
C ILE A 439 -15.27 7.79 -6.94
N ARG A 440 -15.47 8.45 -5.79
CA ARG A 440 -16.50 9.48 -5.65
C ARG A 440 -16.26 10.67 -6.59
N ALA A 441 -15.02 11.09 -6.76
CA ALA A 441 -14.66 12.14 -7.72
C ALA A 441 -14.87 11.70 -9.17
N ALA A 442 -14.62 10.43 -9.50
CA ALA A 442 -14.81 9.89 -10.84
C ALA A 442 -16.28 9.56 -11.18
N ALA A 443 -17.15 9.44 -10.18
CA ALA A 443 -18.57 9.15 -10.35
C ALA A 443 -19.39 10.39 -10.79
N THR A 444 -18.93 11.12 -11.80
CA THR A 444 -19.63 12.28 -12.36
C THR A 444 -20.75 11.83 -13.29
N GLY A 445 -22.00 11.90 -12.83
CA GLY A 445 -23.17 11.91 -13.71
C GLY A 445 -23.30 13.27 -14.42
N SER A 446 -24.08 13.35 -15.51
CA SER A 446 -24.43 14.65 -16.09
C SER A 446 -25.29 15.44 -15.08
N VAL A 447 -25.02 16.75 -14.94
CA VAL A 447 -25.77 17.64 -14.03
C VAL A 447 -27.29 17.51 -14.25
N GLY A 448 -27.72 17.47 -15.52
CA GLY A 448 -29.13 17.31 -15.86
C GLY A 448 -29.75 15.99 -15.36
N ALA A 449 -29.01 14.87 -15.35
CA ALA A 449 -29.52 13.61 -14.80
C ALA A 449 -29.69 13.70 -13.27
N ALA A 450 -28.76 14.37 -12.59
CA ALA A 450 -28.83 14.55 -11.14
C ALA A 450 -29.99 15.46 -10.71
N GLU A 451 -30.26 16.53 -11.46
CA GLU A 451 -31.42 17.41 -11.25
C GLU A 451 -32.75 16.71 -11.56
N GLU A 452 -32.79 15.87 -12.60
CA GLU A 452 -33.98 15.06 -12.93
C GLU A 452 -34.32 14.11 -11.79
N HIS A 453 -33.34 13.36 -11.30
CA HIS A 453 -33.52 12.50 -10.14
C HIS A 453 -33.95 13.29 -8.89
N ALA A 454 -33.48 14.51 -8.71
CA ALA A 454 -33.89 15.35 -7.59
C ALA A 454 -35.35 15.79 -7.70
N ARG A 455 -35.82 16.13 -8.91
CA ARG A 455 -37.24 16.39 -9.17
C ARG A 455 -38.11 15.15 -8.91
N GLN A 456 -37.63 13.97 -9.29
CA GLN A 456 -38.30 12.70 -8.97
C GLN A 456 -38.41 12.49 -7.45
N ILE A 457 -37.29 12.59 -6.72
CA ILE A 457 -37.27 12.46 -5.25
C ILE A 457 -38.22 13.46 -4.59
N HIS A 458 -38.15 14.73 -4.98
CA HIS A 458 -39.03 15.77 -4.45
C HIS A 458 -40.51 15.47 -4.73
N SER A 459 -40.86 14.98 -5.92
CA SER A 459 -42.24 14.58 -6.24
C SER A 459 -42.74 13.41 -5.38
N VAL A 460 -41.85 12.46 -5.06
CA VAL A 460 -42.18 11.32 -4.20
C VAL A 460 -42.37 11.79 -2.76
N GLU A 461 -41.53 12.70 -2.28
CA GLU A 461 -41.67 13.30 -0.95
C GLU A 461 -42.97 14.08 -0.82
N GLY A 462 -43.34 14.87 -1.83
CA GLY A 462 -44.62 15.57 -1.86
C GLY A 462 -45.81 14.61 -1.90
N ALA A 463 -45.72 13.51 -2.65
CA ALA A 463 -46.77 12.48 -2.65
C ALA A 463 -46.91 11.76 -1.29
N LEU A 464 -45.83 11.69 -0.51
CA LEU A 464 -45.81 11.11 0.83
C LEU A 464 -46.13 12.14 1.94
N GLY A 465 -46.20 13.43 1.61
CA GLY A 465 -46.40 14.53 2.57
C GLY A 465 -45.23 14.73 3.53
N ILE A 466 -44.00 14.47 3.08
CA ILE A 466 -42.77 14.61 3.87
C ILE A 466 -41.81 15.68 3.31
N ASP A 467 -42.29 16.51 2.37
CA ASP A 467 -41.59 17.61 1.69
C ASP A 467 -41.35 18.83 2.61
N ILE A 468 -40.78 18.58 3.80
CA ILE A 468 -40.57 19.58 4.84
C ILE A 468 -39.29 20.40 4.63
N GLU A 469 -38.43 20.02 3.68
CA GLU A 469 -37.06 20.53 3.54
C GLU A 469 -37.04 22.04 3.39
N HIS A 470 -37.90 22.58 2.53
CA HIS A 470 -37.93 24.01 2.24
C HIS A 470 -38.34 24.83 3.47
N TRP A 471 -39.38 24.37 4.17
CA TRP A 471 -39.85 25.02 5.41
C TRP A 471 -38.79 24.99 6.51
N VAL A 472 -38.13 23.84 6.73
CA VAL A 472 -37.08 23.69 7.74
C VAL A 472 -35.88 24.59 7.40
N ASN A 473 -35.40 24.57 6.15
CA ASN A 473 -34.27 25.39 5.71
C ASN A 473 -34.55 26.88 5.93
N GLN A 474 -35.72 27.37 5.49
CA GLN A 474 -36.11 28.77 5.67
C GLN A 474 -36.28 29.17 7.15
N ALA A 475 -36.80 28.27 8.00
CA ALA A 475 -36.93 28.52 9.44
C ALA A 475 -35.55 28.64 10.12
N VAL A 476 -34.60 27.80 9.72
CA VAL A 476 -33.23 27.79 10.27
C VAL A 476 -32.44 29.02 9.81
N VAL A 477 -32.50 29.38 8.52
CA VAL A 477 -31.84 30.58 7.97
C VAL A 477 -32.26 31.86 8.69
N ARG A 478 -33.52 31.94 9.16
CA ARG A 478 -34.03 33.11 9.90
C ARG A 478 -33.57 33.15 11.36
N THR A 479 -32.90 32.10 11.84
CA THR A 479 -32.57 31.89 13.24
C THR A 479 -31.06 31.63 13.39
N GLU A 480 -30.27 32.69 13.53
CA GLU A 480 -28.80 32.66 13.50
C GLU A 480 -28.16 31.58 14.39
N TRP A 481 -28.61 31.44 15.64
CA TRP A 481 -28.03 30.45 16.56
C TRP A 481 -28.33 29.00 16.13
N LEU A 482 -29.49 28.77 15.51
CA LEU A 482 -29.90 27.45 15.04
C LEU A 482 -29.16 27.08 13.76
N GLU A 483 -28.96 28.06 12.87
CA GLU A 483 -28.10 27.94 11.70
C GLU A 483 -26.66 27.60 12.12
N ALA A 484 -26.06 28.38 13.02
CA ALA A 484 -24.71 28.14 13.51
C ALA A 484 -24.57 26.74 14.15
N PHE A 485 -25.58 26.32 14.92
CA PHE A 485 -25.61 24.99 15.52
C PHE A 485 -25.62 23.88 14.46
N PHE A 486 -26.55 23.94 13.49
CA PHE A 486 -26.65 22.90 12.47
C PHE A 486 -25.46 22.89 11.51
N ASN A 487 -24.90 24.05 11.18
CA ASN A 487 -23.66 24.17 10.40
C ASN A 487 -22.48 23.52 11.13
N PHE A 488 -22.29 23.83 12.42
CA PHE A 488 -21.24 23.23 13.23
C PHE A 488 -21.43 21.71 13.38
N TYR A 489 -22.67 21.29 13.62
CA TYR A 489 -23.02 19.88 13.77
C TYR A 489 -22.75 19.10 12.48
N TYR A 490 -23.23 19.62 11.35
CA TYR A 490 -23.07 19.06 10.02
C TYR A 490 -21.60 18.89 9.66
N THR A 491 -20.76 19.91 9.91
CA THR A 491 -19.34 19.89 9.54
C THR A 491 -18.46 19.05 10.47
N SER A 492 -18.80 18.93 11.75
CA SER A 492 -17.87 18.36 12.75
C SER A 492 -18.21 16.93 13.21
N PHE A 493 -19.46 16.67 13.59
CA PHE A 493 -19.79 15.47 14.39
C PHE A 493 -19.74 14.17 13.59
N HIS A 494 -20.00 14.23 12.28
CA HIS A 494 -20.02 13.05 11.42
C HIS A 494 -18.65 12.38 11.26
N PHE A 495 -17.53 13.06 11.54
CA PHE A 495 -16.21 12.45 11.61
C PHE A 495 -15.80 12.09 13.05
N VAL A 496 -16.01 13.01 13.99
CA VAL A 496 -15.53 12.87 15.37
C VAL A 496 -16.20 11.68 16.07
N VAL A 497 -17.51 11.52 15.92
CA VAL A 497 -18.27 10.49 16.66
C VAL A 497 -17.95 9.08 16.19
N PRO A 498 -17.96 8.74 14.87
CA PRO A 498 -17.59 7.40 14.42
C PRO A 498 -16.16 7.02 14.81
N LEU A 499 -15.20 7.95 14.65
CA LEU A 499 -13.80 7.70 15.02
C LEU A 499 -13.64 7.48 16.53
N SER A 500 -14.36 8.24 17.35
CA SER A 500 -14.36 8.07 18.81
C SER A 500 -14.90 6.70 19.22
N ILE A 501 -16.03 6.27 18.64
CA ILE A 501 -16.60 4.95 18.89
C ILE A 501 -15.62 3.85 18.46
N LEU A 502 -15.05 3.95 17.26
CA LEU A 502 -14.05 3.00 16.78
C LEU A 502 -12.81 2.96 17.69
N GLY A 503 -12.32 4.11 18.17
CA GLY A 503 -11.20 4.19 19.10
C GLY A 503 -11.50 3.51 20.44
N VAL A 504 -12.66 3.80 21.03
CA VAL A 504 -13.10 3.16 22.28
C VAL A 504 -13.25 1.64 22.10
N LEU A 505 -13.85 1.19 21.00
CA LEU A 505 -13.99 -0.24 20.71
C LEU A 505 -12.65 -0.90 20.45
N TYR A 506 -11.72 -0.24 19.76
CA TYR A 506 -10.38 -0.77 19.49
C TYR A 506 -9.64 -1.06 20.81
N VAL A 507 -9.74 -0.16 21.79
CA VAL A 507 -9.08 -0.29 23.09
C VAL A 507 -9.82 -1.26 24.02
N ARG A 508 -11.14 -1.11 24.16
CA ARG A 508 -11.93 -1.82 25.20
C ARG A 508 -12.64 -3.08 24.72
N ARG A 509 -13.00 -3.18 23.44
CA ARG A 509 -13.78 -4.30 22.88
C ARG A 509 -13.30 -4.72 21.49
N PRO A 510 -12.10 -5.32 21.34
CA PRO A 510 -11.48 -5.53 20.04
C PRO A 510 -12.26 -6.46 19.10
N SER A 511 -13.02 -7.41 19.64
CA SER A 511 -13.92 -8.27 18.86
C SER A 511 -15.07 -7.47 18.25
N ASP A 512 -15.69 -6.58 19.03
CA ASP A 512 -16.79 -5.71 18.59
C ASP A 512 -16.29 -4.63 17.63
N TYR A 513 -15.07 -4.13 17.81
CA TYR A 513 -14.41 -3.20 16.87
C TYR A 513 -14.43 -3.75 15.44
N ARG A 514 -14.02 -5.02 15.25
CA ARG A 514 -13.92 -5.61 13.89
C ARG A 514 -15.29 -5.75 13.23
N TRP A 515 -16.32 -6.09 14.01
CA TRP A 515 -17.71 -6.15 13.55
C TRP A 515 -18.23 -4.77 13.16
N ALA A 516 -18.09 -3.80 14.06
CA ALA A 516 -18.55 -2.44 13.85
C ALA A 516 -17.84 -1.83 12.62
N ARG A 517 -16.52 -1.88 12.57
CA ARG A 517 -15.70 -1.39 11.45
C ARG A 517 -16.07 -2.06 10.10
N ALA A 518 -16.31 -3.37 10.08
CA ALA A 518 -16.70 -4.07 8.85
C ALA A 518 -18.07 -3.61 8.32
N SER A 519 -19.06 -3.47 9.20
CA SER A 519 -20.39 -2.98 8.82
C SER A 519 -20.35 -1.56 8.27
N LEU A 520 -19.55 -0.67 8.88
CA LEU A 520 -19.33 0.69 8.38
C LEU A 520 -18.66 0.67 7.01
N ALA A 521 -17.61 -0.15 6.83
CA ALA A 521 -16.92 -0.27 5.55
C ALA A 521 -17.85 -0.77 4.43
N PHE A 522 -18.69 -1.77 4.71
CA PHE A 522 -19.68 -2.26 3.73
C PHE A 522 -20.74 -1.20 3.42
N ALA A 523 -21.26 -0.49 4.42
CA ALA A 523 -22.21 0.59 4.20
C ALA A 523 -21.62 1.68 3.30
N THR A 524 -20.36 2.07 3.53
CA THR A 524 -19.66 3.07 2.68
C THR A 524 -19.44 2.58 1.25
N VAL A 525 -19.10 1.30 1.05
CA VAL A 525 -18.96 0.73 -0.31
C VAL A 525 -20.31 0.67 -1.03
N LEU A 526 -21.39 0.30 -0.34
CA LEU A 526 -22.74 0.31 -0.90
C LEU A 526 -23.20 1.72 -1.25
N ALA A 527 -22.85 2.72 -0.43
CA ALA A 527 -23.13 4.12 -0.73
C ALA A 527 -22.40 4.62 -1.99
N LEU A 528 -21.14 4.21 -2.21
CA LEU A 528 -20.42 4.52 -3.45
C LEU A 528 -21.12 3.95 -4.68
N LEU A 529 -21.67 2.73 -4.60
CA LEU A 529 -22.48 2.17 -5.68
C LEU A 529 -23.76 2.99 -5.90
N GLY A 530 -24.38 3.46 -4.81
CA GLY A 530 -25.52 4.39 -4.89
C GLY A 530 -25.18 5.67 -5.64
N PHE A 531 -24.09 6.35 -5.28
CA PHE A 531 -23.64 7.58 -5.96
C PHE A 531 -23.38 7.39 -7.45
N TRP A 532 -22.89 6.21 -7.83
CA TRP A 532 -22.60 5.90 -9.23
C TRP A 532 -23.86 5.53 -10.03
N LEU A 533 -24.79 4.79 -9.42
CA LEU A 533 -26.02 4.32 -10.07
C LEU A 533 -27.14 5.37 -10.12
N TYR A 534 -27.18 6.27 -9.13
CA TYR A 534 -28.24 7.27 -8.97
C TYR A 534 -27.64 8.61 -8.54
N PRO A 535 -26.94 9.33 -9.44
CA PRO A 535 -26.45 10.68 -9.15
C PRO A 535 -27.65 11.57 -8.82
N LEU A 536 -27.57 12.34 -7.74
CA LEU A 536 -28.70 13.11 -7.22
C LEU A 536 -28.25 14.51 -6.79
N ALA A 537 -28.92 15.53 -7.33
CA ALA A 537 -28.70 16.90 -6.93
C ALA A 537 -29.32 17.15 -5.53
N PRO A 538 -28.57 17.71 -4.58
CA PRO A 538 -29.12 18.12 -3.29
C PRO A 538 -30.01 19.37 -3.43
N PRO A 539 -30.91 19.66 -2.46
CA PRO A 539 -31.85 20.78 -2.54
C PRO A 539 -31.19 22.13 -2.83
N ARG A 540 -30.04 22.42 -2.21
CA ARG A 540 -29.28 23.66 -2.41
C ARG A 540 -28.76 23.90 -3.84
N LEU A 541 -28.68 22.85 -4.67
CA LEU A 541 -28.23 22.95 -6.06
C LEU A 541 -29.40 22.94 -7.05
N MET A 542 -30.66 22.89 -6.56
CA MET A 542 -31.82 22.85 -7.44
C MET A 542 -32.20 24.25 -7.95
N PRO A 543 -32.19 24.47 -9.28
CA PRO A 543 -32.53 25.77 -9.84
C PRO A 543 -34.02 26.09 -9.60
N GLY A 544 -34.30 27.32 -9.17
CA GLY A 544 -35.66 27.84 -9.02
C GLY A 544 -36.45 27.35 -7.80
N MET A 545 -35.86 26.54 -6.90
CA MET A 545 -36.54 26.00 -5.71
C MET A 545 -36.31 26.80 -4.42
N GLY A 546 -35.47 27.84 -4.44
CA GLY A 546 -35.32 28.80 -3.33
C GLY A 546 -34.66 28.25 -2.05
N PHE A 547 -33.91 27.15 -2.14
CA PHE A 547 -33.09 26.63 -1.04
C PHE A 547 -31.83 27.47 -0.83
N ILE A 548 -31.39 27.60 0.43
CA ILE A 548 -30.18 28.34 0.81
C ILE A 548 -29.18 27.35 1.40
N ASP A 549 -27.96 27.31 0.86
CA ASP A 549 -26.83 26.60 1.50
C ASP A 549 -26.37 27.41 2.71
N THR A 550 -26.75 27.00 3.91
CA THR A 550 -26.34 27.68 5.13
C THR A 550 -24.87 27.46 5.46
N VAL A 551 -24.23 26.41 4.93
CA VAL A 551 -22.84 26.05 5.28
C VAL A 551 -21.84 26.91 4.51
N HIS A 552 -22.15 27.25 3.26
CA HIS A 552 -21.27 28.01 2.38
C HIS A 552 -21.87 29.35 1.94
N GLY A 553 -23.09 29.67 2.38
CA GLY A 553 -23.86 30.84 1.95
C GLY A 553 -24.52 30.67 0.58
N PRO A 554 -25.29 31.69 0.11
CA PRO A 554 -25.90 31.68 -1.21
C PRO A 554 -24.87 31.42 -2.30
N GLN A 555 -25.10 30.38 -3.09
CA GLN A 555 -24.16 29.95 -4.13
C GLN A 555 -24.43 30.70 -5.43
N ASP A 556 -23.39 31.32 -6.00
CA ASP A 556 -23.42 31.78 -7.39
C ASP A 556 -23.13 30.58 -8.32
N LEU A 557 -24.14 30.14 -9.06
CA LEU A 557 -24.02 28.99 -9.97
C LEU A 557 -23.05 29.25 -11.13
N ALA A 558 -22.72 30.51 -11.44
CA ALA A 558 -21.72 30.89 -12.43
C ALA A 558 -20.29 30.91 -11.86
N ASN A 559 -20.13 31.10 -10.54
CA ASN A 559 -18.85 31.14 -9.84
C ASN A 559 -18.97 30.68 -8.37
N PRO A 560 -19.14 29.37 -8.13
CA PRO A 560 -19.50 28.90 -6.80
C PRO A 560 -18.29 28.78 -5.85
N ASP A 561 -18.47 29.19 -4.58
CA ASP A 561 -17.50 29.02 -3.50
C ASP A 561 -17.90 27.86 -2.59
N TYR A 562 -17.22 26.74 -2.78
CA TYR A 562 -17.48 25.53 -2.02
C TYR A 562 -16.53 25.37 -0.83
N GLY A 563 -15.43 26.15 -0.75
CA GLY A 563 -14.32 25.90 0.18
C GLY A 563 -13.35 24.80 -0.30
N ALA A 564 -12.12 24.84 0.22
CA ALA A 564 -10.98 24.08 -0.31
C ALA A 564 -11.08 22.55 -0.23
N MET A 565 -11.99 21.99 0.60
CA MET A 565 -12.15 20.54 0.75
C MET A 565 -13.29 19.93 -0.08
N THR A 566 -14.31 20.70 -0.42
CA THR A 566 -15.50 20.26 -1.19
C THR A 566 -15.33 20.46 -2.70
N ALA A 567 -14.46 21.38 -3.13
CA ALA A 567 -14.05 21.56 -4.53
C ALA A 567 -13.44 20.28 -5.16
N VAL A 568 -12.98 19.34 -4.32
CA VAL A 568 -12.39 18.06 -4.73
C VAL A 568 -13.40 16.89 -4.61
N THR A 569 -14.66 17.15 -4.23
CA THR A 569 -15.69 16.11 -4.04
C THR A 569 -16.89 16.30 -4.97
N ASN A 570 -17.43 15.20 -5.50
CA ASN A 570 -18.67 15.26 -6.30
C ASN A 570 -19.85 15.74 -5.43
N GLN A 571 -20.44 16.86 -5.83
CA GLN A 571 -21.53 17.55 -5.15
C GLN A 571 -22.92 17.02 -5.51
N TYR A 572 -23.04 16.32 -6.64
CA TYR A 572 -24.24 15.65 -7.13
C TYR A 572 -24.37 14.21 -6.61
N ALA A 573 -23.82 13.96 -5.42
CA ALA A 573 -23.82 12.66 -4.75
C ALA A 573 -24.61 12.75 -3.43
N ALA A 574 -25.87 13.21 -3.51
CA ALA A 574 -26.73 13.40 -2.35
C ALA A 574 -27.27 12.06 -1.80
N MET A 575 -27.73 11.14 -2.66
CA MET A 575 -28.29 9.84 -2.23
C MET A 575 -27.31 8.68 -2.45
N PRO A 576 -27.09 7.81 -1.46
CA PRO A 576 -27.62 7.84 -0.09
C PRO A 576 -26.84 8.78 0.84
N SER A 577 -27.51 9.36 1.85
CA SER A 577 -26.84 10.26 2.81
C SER A 577 -25.87 9.50 3.72
N LEU A 578 -24.56 9.65 3.47
CA LEU A 578 -23.51 9.08 4.31
C LEU A 578 -23.40 9.76 5.68
N HIS A 579 -23.72 11.06 5.77
CA HIS A 579 -23.77 11.77 7.05
C HIS A 579 -24.74 11.07 8.00
N PHE A 580 -25.99 10.90 7.56
CA PHE A 580 -26.99 10.17 8.33
C PHE A 580 -26.66 8.69 8.48
N GLY A 581 -26.14 8.04 7.43
CA GLY A 581 -25.73 6.64 7.51
C GLY A 581 -24.70 6.39 8.61
N TRP A 582 -23.65 7.21 8.70
CA TRP A 582 -22.62 7.07 9.72
C TRP A 582 -23.14 7.38 11.13
N SER A 583 -24.00 8.38 11.29
CA SER A 583 -24.59 8.68 12.60
C SER A 583 -25.60 7.63 13.05
N LEU A 584 -26.38 7.05 12.14
CA LEU A 584 -27.27 5.92 12.41
C LEU A 584 -26.45 4.69 12.79
N TRP A 585 -25.36 4.42 12.08
CA TRP A 585 -24.43 3.36 12.44
C TRP A 585 -23.87 3.56 13.86
N CYS A 586 -23.45 4.77 14.22
CA CYS A 586 -23.02 5.10 15.59
C CYS A 586 -24.13 4.80 16.61
N GLY A 587 -25.35 5.26 16.31
CA GLY A 587 -26.53 5.06 17.13
C GLY A 587 -26.79 3.57 17.40
N LEU A 588 -26.83 2.76 16.34
CA LEU A 588 -27.05 1.32 16.40
C LEU A 588 -25.92 0.59 17.15
N VAL A 589 -24.66 0.94 16.90
CA VAL A 589 -23.51 0.34 17.59
C VAL A 589 -23.61 0.60 19.10
N VAL A 590 -23.86 1.84 19.52
CA VAL A 590 -23.97 2.18 20.94
C VAL A 590 -25.24 1.56 21.54
N LEU A 591 -26.37 1.58 20.84
CA LEU A 591 -27.64 0.97 21.29
C LEU A 591 -27.46 -0.51 21.66
N VAL A 592 -26.70 -1.26 20.84
CA VAL A 592 -26.46 -2.69 21.05
C VAL A 592 -25.34 -2.95 22.08
N LEU A 593 -24.35 -2.05 22.22
CA LEU A 593 -23.16 -2.29 23.06
C LEU A 593 -23.22 -1.66 24.45
N ALA A 594 -23.93 -0.56 24.60
CA ALA A 594 -23.96 0.22 25.83
C ALA A 594 -24.88 -0.40 26.87
N PRO A 595 -24.44 -0.51 28.13
CA PRO A 595 -25.24 -1.10 29.20
C PRO A 595 -26.31 -0.13 29.74
N LYS A 596 -26.05 1.19 29.72
CA LYS A 596 -26.89 2.20 30.38
C LYS A 596 -27.90 2.83 29.44
N LEU A 597 -29.13 3.08 29.91
CA LEU A 597 -30.21 3.66 29.11
C LEU A 597 -29.87 5.07 28.60
N TRP A 598 -29.29 5.94 29.42
CA TRP A 598 -28.92 7.30 29.00
C TRP A 598 -27.94 7.31 27.81
N MET A 599 -27.03 6.33 27.73
CA MET A 599 -26.11 6.19 26.60
C MET A 599 -26.85 5.82 25.31
N LYS A 600 -27.89 4.99 25.44
CA LYS A 600 -28.75 4.59 24.32
C LYS A 600 -29.60 5.76 23.83
N LEU A 601 -30.15 6.55 24.76
CA LEU A 601 -30.89 7.77 24.41
C LEU A 601 -29.98 8.77 23.68
N LEU A 602 -28.78 9.03 24.22
CA LEU A 602 -27.79 9.91 23.57
C LEU A 602 -27.38 9.38 22.19
N ALA A 603 -27.26 8.06 22.04
CA ALA A 603 -26.94 7.42 20.77
C ALA A 603 -28.04 7.58 19.72
N LEU A 604 -29.31 7.63 20.12
CA LEU A 604 -30.43 7.86 19.20
C LEU A 604 -30.63 9.35 18.88
N LEU A 605 -30.24 10.24 19.78
CA LEU A 605 -30.23 11.69 19.52
C LEU A 605 -29.24 12.07 18.41
N HIS A 606 -28.12 11.38 18.29
CA HIS A 606 -27.11 11.68 17.27
C HIS A 606 -27.65 11.55 15.82
N PRO A 607 -28.19 10.40 15.37
CA PRO A 607 -28.79 10.30 14.04
C PRO A 607 -29.98 11.22 13.84
N LEU A 608 -30.79 11.45 14.88
CA LEU A 608 -31.90 12.42 14.82
C LEU A 608 -31.40 13.82 14.47
N PHE A 609 -30.43 14.34 15.23
CA PHE A 609 -29.83 15.64 14.94
C PHE A 609 -29.12 15.68 13.60
N THR A 610 -28.55 14.57 13.13
CA THR A 610 -27.98 14.52 11.78
C THR A 610 -29.04 14.67 10.70
N VAL A 611 -30.21 14.02 10.79
CA VAL A 611 -31.30 14.23 9.82
C VAL A 611 -31.75 15.69 9.84
N CYS A 612 -31.95 16.26 11.03
CA CYS A 612 -32.30 17.66 11.14
C CYS A 612 -31.23 18.56 10.50
N ALA A 613 -29.95 18.29 10.74
CA ALA A 613 -28.85 19.07 10.20
C ALA A 613 -28.78 19.00 8.66
N ILE A 614 -28.88 17.81 8.05
CA ILE A 614 -28.77 17.67 6.59
C ILE A 614 -29.94 18.32 5.84
N VAL A 615 -31.12 18.32 6.44
CA VAL A 615 -32.33 18.96 5.90
C VAL A 615 -32.25 20.48 6.10
N ALA A 616 -31.90 20.92 7.32
CA ALA A 616 -31.73 22.32 7.67
C ALA A 616 -30.72 23.05 6.79
N THR A 617 -29.61 22.38 6.45
CA THR A 617 -28.56 22.95 5.60
C THR A 617 -28.81 22.78 4.11
N ALA A 618 -30.00 22.28 3.70
CA ALA A 618 -30.34 21.99 2.30
C ALA A 618 -29.33 21.06 1.59
N ASN A 619 -28.64 20.21 2.36
CA ASN A 619 -27.60 19.35 1.83
C ASN A 619 -28.11 17.99 1.34
N HIS A 620 -29.30 17.58 1.79
CA HIS A 620 -29.93 16.31 1.45
C HIS A 620 -31.46 16.42 1.49
N TRP A 621 -32.12 15.58 0.69
CA TRP A 621 -33.55 15.30 0.80
C TRP A 621 -33.83 14.35 1.98
N VAL A 622 -35.06 14.30 2.50
CA VAL A 622 -35.45 13.35 3.57
C VAL A 622 -35.28 11.89 3.10
N LEU A 623 -35.59 11.58 1.85
CA LEU A 623 -35.41 10.25 1.25
C LEU A 623 -33.93 9.85 1.12
N ASP A 624 -33.00 10.81 1.07
CA ASP A 624 -31.57 10.49 1.11
C ASP A 624 -31.20 9.83 2.45
N ALA A 625 -31.86 10.24 3.54
CA ALA A 625 -31.68 9.62 4.86
C ALA A 625 -32.23 8.18 4.86
N VAL A 626 -33.36 7.93 4.17
CA VAL A 626 -33.89 6.58 3.98
C VAL A 626 -32.89 5.70 3.21
N GLY A 627 -32.30 6.25 2.13
CA GLY A 627 -31.21 5.59 1.42
C GLY A 627 -30.00 5.30 2.32
N GLY A 628 -29.64 6.26 3.18
CA GLY A 628 -28.61 6.11 4.21
C GLY A 628 -28.90 4.97 5.19
N ALA A 629 -30.15 4.86 5.68
CA ALA A 629 -30.58 3.76 6.53
C ALA A 629 -30.51 2.41 5.81
N ALA A 630 -30.92 2.37 4.53
CA ALA A 630 -30.89 1.16 3.72
C ALA A 630 -29.47 0.62 3.55
N VAL A 631 -28.49 1.47 3.21
CA VAL A 631 -27.09 1.04 3.06
C VAL A 631 -26.44 0.62 4.38
N VAL A 632 -26.79 1.26 5.50
CA VAL A 632 -26.33 0.85 6.84
C VAL A 632 -26.91 -0.50 7.23
N GLY A 633 -28.22 -0.69 7.03
CA GLY A 633 -28.90 -1.97 7.25
C GLY A 633 -28.30 -3.09 6.42
N ALA A 634 -28.06 -2.83 5.13
CA ALA A 634 -27.39 -3.76 4.23
C ALA A 634 -25.93 -4.04 4.64
N GLY A 635 -25.20 -3.03 5.13
CA GLY A 635 -23.84 -3.20 5.67
C GLY A 635 -23.78 -4.13 6.90
N PHE A 636 -24.72 -3.98 7.84
CA PHE A 636 -24.89 -4.92 8.94
C PHE A 636 -25.35 -6.31 8.47
N GLY A 637 -26.28 -6.36 7.51
CA GLY A 637 -26.77 -7.60 6.89
C GLY A 637 -25.66 -8.40 6.22
N LEU A 638 -24.82 -7.76 5.41
CA LEU A 638 -23.68 -8.39 4.75
C LEU A 638 -22.64 -8.86 5.78
N THR A 639 -22.38 -8.06 6.81
CA THR A 639 -21.52 -8.48 7.93
C THR A 639 -22.07 -9.73 8.63
N TYR A 640 -23.39 -9.81 8.82
CA TYR A 640 -24.06 -10.97 9.41
C TYR A 640 -23.99 -12.21 8.50
N VAL A 641 -24.26 -12.06 7.20
CA VAL A 641 -24.21 -13.14 6.21
C VAL A 641 -22.79 -13.72 6.11
N LEU A 642 -21.77 -12.87 6.17
CA LEU A 642 -20.37 -13.29 6.07
C LEU A 642 -19.80 -13.84 7.38
N ALA A 643 -20.07 -13.18 8.52
CA ALA A 643 -19.45 -13.52 9.81
C ALA A 643 -20.36 -14.29 10.78
N GLY A 644 -21.60 -14.62 10.41
CA GLY A 644 -22.57 -15.37 11.21
C GLY A 644 -23.18 -14.60 12.39
N ARG A 645 -23.75 -15.32 13.36
CA ARG A 645 -24.43 -14.78 14.56
C ARG A 645 -23.49 -14.17 15.59
N ARG A 646 -23.88 -13.06 16.22
CA ARG A 646 -23.06 -12.29 17.17
C ARG A 646 -22.63 -13.05 18.44
N LYS A 647 -23.47 -13.92 19.01
CA LYS A 647 -23.17 -14.63 20.28
C LYS A 647 -21.90 -15.47 20.14
N LEU A 648 -20.88 -15.12 20.93
CA LEU A 648 -19.60 -15.81 20.98
C LEU A 648 -19.64 -16.79 22.15
N LEU A 649 -19.33 -18.06 21.89
CA LEU A 649 -18.92 -18.97 22.96
C LEU A 649 -17.41 -18.79 23.14
N ILE A 650 -16.99 -18.40 24.34
CA ILE A 650 -15.57 -18.44 24.70
C ILE A 650 -15.16 -19.93 24.65
N PRO A 651 -14.10 -20.32 23.92
CA PRO A 651 -13.62 -21.69 23.97
C PRO A 651 -13.30 -22.06 25.42
N ALA A 652 -13.94 -23.08 25.96
CA ALA A 652 -13.57 -23.60 27.26
C ALA A 652 -12.16 -24.21 27.17
N ARG A 653 -11.14 -23.46 27.59
CA ARG A 653 -9.93 -23.96 28.29
C ARG A 653 -8.93 -22.83 28.56
N SER A 654 -9.03 -22.26 29.75
CA SER A 654 -7.89 -21.95 30.61
C SER A 654 -8.39 -21.78 32.06
N VAL A 655 -9.15 -22.75 32.56
CA VAL A 655 -9.13 -23.00 34.00
C VAL A 655 -7.79 -23.70 34.24
N PRO A 656 -6.90 -23.19 35.09
CA PRO A 656 -5.75 -23.96 35.53
C PRO A 656 -6.27 -25.30 36.02
N SER A 657 -5.79 -26.39 35.44
CA SER A 657 -6.09 -27.74 35.92
C SER A 657 -5.90 -27.74 37.43
N ALA A 658 -6.92 -28.15 38.18
CA ALA A 658 -6.84 -28.45 39.60
C ALA A 658 -5.90 -29.66 39.83
N ARG A 659 -4.62 -29.44 39.56
CA ARG A 659 -3.48 -30.32 39.85
C ARG A 659 -2.43 -29.57 40.67
N SER A 660 -2.88 -28.63 41.51
CA SER A 660 -2.04 -28.03 42.56
C SER A 660 -2.71 -28.06 43.94
N ALA A 661 -3.81 -28.81 44.09
CA ALA A 661 -4.43 -29.09 45.39
C ALA A 661 -3.99 -30.45 45.95
N HIS A 662 -3.28 -31.28 45.18
CA HIS A 662 -2.74 -32.55 45.67
C HIS A 662 -1.27 -32.48 46.09
N ASP A 663 -0.48 -31.53 45.55
CA ASP A 663 0.90 -31.29 46.00
C ASP A 663 1.00 -30.40 47.27
N ALA A 664 -0.15 -29.95 47.80
CA ALA A 664 -0.21 -29.22 49.07
C ALA A 664 -0.46 -30.16 50.27
N ASP A 665 -1.09 -31.32 50.04
CA ASP A 665 -1.46 -32.28 51.09
C ASP A 665 -0.26 -33.18 51.50
N ASP A 666 0.66 -33.44 50.57
CA ASP A 666 1.88 -34.24 50.82
C ASP A 666 2.99 -33.47 51.56
N LYS A 667 2.89 -32.13 51.66
CA LYS A 667 3.82 -31.32 52.47
C LYS A 667 3.34 -31.09 53.90
N GLU A 668 2.04 -31.20 54.16
CA GLU A 668 1.46 -31.04 55.49
C GLU A 668 1.50 -32.36 56.29
N THR A 669 1.53 -33.51 55.61
CA THR A 669 1.72 -34.83 56.24
C THR A 669 3.20 -35.19 56.51
N ALA A 670 4.16 -34.57 55.85
CA ALA A 670 5.60 -34.78 56.12
C ALA A 670 6.15 -33.90 57.28
N ALA A 671 5.46 -32.80 57.63
CA ALA A 671 5.85 -31.93 58.74
C ALA A 671 5.26 -32.34 60.12
N ALA A 672 4.42 -33.39 60.14
CA ALA A 672 3.86 -33.97 61.37
C ALA A 672 4.56 -35.30 61.78
N ARG A 673 5.70 -35.64 61.17
CA ARG A 673 6.55 -36.79 61.51
C ARG A 673 8.04 -36.43 61.54
N VAL A 674 8.39 -35.40 62.29
CA VAL A 674 9.67 -35.17 62.98
C VAL A 674 9.33 -34.35 64.22
#